data_AF-A0A918NET9-F1
#
_entry.id   AF-A0A918NET9-F1
#
_cell.length_a   1.000
_cell.length_b   1.000
_cell.length_c   1.000
_cell.angle_alpha   90.00
_cell.angle_beta   90.00
_cell.angle_gamma   90.00
#
_symmetry.space_group_name_H-M   'P 1'
#
loop_
_entity.id
_entity.type
_entity.pdbx_description
1 polymer ?
#
loop_
_entity_poly.entity_id
_entity_poly.type
_entity_poly.pdbx_seq_one_letter_code
_entity_poly.pdbx_strand_id
1 'polypeptide(L)'
;MPERTAQRGGAGWALGITGAAGFMAALDNLVVTTALPSIREDLGGALHDLEWTVSAYTLTFAVLLMTGASLGDRFGRRRLFMAGLTVFTAASAAAALAPGIDSLIAARAVQGVGAAVMMPLTLTLLTAAVPAERRGMAYGVWGAVNGLAVASGPLIGGSLTEHVSWQWIFWLNVPLGLALLPLARLRLRESYGSGAPLDLPGTLLASGGLFGIVYGLVRGPAVGWSDPLVLLGPTAGTALLAGFVLHGSRAAHPMLPMRLFRSRAFTGINAASLLMFLGMFGSIFLLSQYLQGALGYSPTEAGLRMLPWTGMPMLVAPLAGYLSDRVGGRPVVAAGLFLQAAGLAWFALVAAADTSYAAQLPALVISGLGMSLYFAPASALVMSSVLPQEQGIASGANNALREVGGALGVAVMSSVFSARGGYASAQDFADGLRPALWAGAAAVALAGGAALLIPSRRRARDGAAPGADADGRRKLPAGAPPGAFRGTAPQGSCRTAAGRPVTASRTGTAPPRQAGPFSYSCAVQELHDAPLAPLTTFRLGGPATRLVTATTDDEVIAAVREADDTGTPLLLIGGGSNLVIGDKGFAGTALRIATVGFSLDGTALELAAGEVWTDAVARTVEAGLAGIECLAGIPGSAGATPIQNVGAYGQEVSSTITEVIAYDRISRETVTLSNEECRFSYRHSRFKAEPERFVVLRVRFGLEDADGLSAPVRYAETARVLGVGTGDRVPLAAARETVLKLRSGKGMVLDPEDHDTWSAGSFFTNPILTDEDFAVFRARVEERLGADVAPPAYPAGEGRTKTSAAWLIDRAGFTKGYGTGRARISTKHTLALTNRGGATTEDLLALAREVVAGVRDAFGITLVNEPVTVGVEL
;
A
#
# COMPACT_ATOMS: atom_id res chain seq x y z
N MET A 1 -18.98 28.33 -7.96
CA MET A 1 -18.36 27.69 -9.15
C MET A 1 -16.87 28.05 -9.44
N PRO A 2 -16.12 28.89 -8.68
CA PRO A 2 -14.67 29.07 -8.93
C PRO A 2 -13.72 28.06 -8.24
N GLU A 3 -14.15 27.37 -7.18
CA GLU A 3 -13.23 26.50 -6.39
C GLU A 3 -12.89 25.15 -7.05
N ARG A 4 -13.80 24.58 -7.87
CA ARG A 4 -13.57 23.29 -8.55
C ARG A 4 -12.51 23.38 -9.66
N THR A 5 -12.33 24.54 -10.29
CA THR A 5 -11.25 24.81 -11.26
C THR A 5 -9.92 25.03 -10.57
N ALA A 6 -9.91 25.62 -9.37
CA ALA A 6 -8.70 25.82 -8.56
C ALA A 6 -8.11 24.50 -8.01
N GLN A 7 -8.95 23.54 -7.60
CA GLN A 7 -8.51 22.23 -7.09
C GLN A 7 -7.90 21.33 -8.17
N ARG A 8 -8.43 21.32 -9.40
CA ARG A 8 -7.84 20.58 -10.54
C ARG A 8 -6.49 21.18 -10.99
N GLY A 9 -6.33 22.50 -10.89
CA GLY A 9 -5.06 23.16 -11.19
C GLY A 9 -3.96 22.81 -10.18
N GLY A 10 -4.27 22.72 -8.88
CA GLY A 10 -3.29 22.46 -7.82
C GLY A 10 -2.54 21.13 -7.95
N ALA A 11 -3.23 20.04 -8.30
CA ALA A 11 -2.60 18.72 -8.45
C ALA A 11 -1.67 18.65 -9.67
N GLY A 12 -2.07 19.25 -10.81
CA GLY A 12 -1.24 19.32 -12.00
C GLY A 12 0.01 20.18 -11.79
N TRP A 13 -0.13 21.32 -11.12
CA TRP A 13 1.02 22.15 -10.74
C TRP A 13 1.95 21.44 -9.77
N ALA A 14 1.43 20.72 -8.77
CA ALA A 14 2.25 19.95 -7.85
C ALA A 14 3.07 18.89 -8.60
N LEU A 15 2.43 18.10 -9.47
CA LEU A 15 3.12 17.11 -10.31
C LEU A 15 4.18 17.74 -11.22
N GLY A 16 3.87 18.86 -11.88
CA GLY A 16 4.82 19.56 -12.74
C GLY A 16 6.03 20.09 -11.96
N ILE A 17 5.80 20.73 -10.82
CA ILE A 17 6.86 21.35 -10.01
C ILE A 17 7.74 20.27 -9.34
N THR A 18 7.12 19.28 -8.69
CA THR A 18 7.87 18.24 -7.98
C THR A 18 8.48 17.22 -8.94
N GLY A 19 7.85 16.97 -10.09
CA GLY A 19 8.41 16.18 -11.19
C GLY A 19 9.63 16.84 -11.81
N ALA A 20 9.56 18.14 -12.14
CA ALA A 20 10.69 18.88 -12.71
C ALA A 20 11.86 18.99 -11.72
N ALA A 21 11.60 19.22 -10.43
CA ALA A 21 12.64 19.22 -9.40
C ALA A 21 13.28 17.83 -9.22
N GLY A 22 12.48 16.76 -9.26
CA GLY A 22 12.99 15.39 -9.23
C GLY A 22 13.85 15.06 -10.45
N PHE A 23 13.37 15.42 -11.65
CA PHE A 23 14.13 15.30 -12.90
C PHE A 23 15.48 16.00 -12.82
N MET A 24 15.49 17.25 -12.36
CA MET A 24 16.69 18.08 -12.20
C MET A 24 17.74 17.38 -11.33
N ALA A 25 17.36 16.91 -10.13
CA ALA A 25 18.30 16.25 -9.21
C ALA A 25 18.74 14.85 -9.67
N ALA A 26 17.85 14.09 -10.31
CA ALA A 26 18.17 12.76 -10.86
C ALA A 26 19.12 12.87 -12.07
N LEU A 27 18.89 13.86 -12.94
CA LEU A 27 19.72 14.13 -14.12
C LEU A 27 21.14 14.54 -13.70
N ASP A 28 21.25 15.46 -12.74
CA ASP A 28 22.50 16.01 -12.24
C ASP A 28 23.45 14.94 -11.66
N ASN A 29 22.90 13.86 -11.09
CA ASN A 29 23.69 12.75 -10.56
C ASN A 29 24.41 11.94 -11.67
N LEU A 30 23.87 11.91 -12.88
CA LEU A 30 24.39 11.09 -13.99
C LEU A 30 25.15 11.91 -15.02
N VAL A 31 24.67 13.12 -15.33
CA VAL A 31 25.27 13.98 -16.35
C VAL A 31 26.73 14.33 -16.03
N VAL A 32 27.06 14.53 -14.74
CA VAL A 32 28.44 14.82 -14.32
C VAL A 32 29.39 13.70 -14.72
N THR A 33 28.97 12.43 -14.63
CA THR A 33 29.83 11.28 -14.93
C THR A 33 30.30 11.23 -16.40
N THR A 34 29.52 11.78 -17.32
CA THR A 34 29.91 11.93 -18.74
C THR A 34 30.80 13.14 -19.02
N ALA A 35 30.76 14.15 -18.15
CA ALA A 35 31.56 15.38 -18.28
C ALA A 35 32.91 15.30 -17.57
N LEU A 36 33.13 14.30 -16.69
CA LEU A 36 34.36 14.18 -15.89
C LEU A 36 35.66 14.24 -16.70
N PRO A 37 35.80 13.56 -17.86
CA PRO A 37 37.01 13.69 -18.67
C PRO A 37 37.29 15.14 -19.08
N SER A 38 36.27 15.87 -19.56
CA SER A 38 36.39 17.27 -19.96
C SER A 38 36.63 18.21 -18.77
N ILE A 39 36.02 17.94 -17.61
CA ILE A 39 36.28 18.69 -16.37
C ILE A 39 37.75 18.57 -15.98
N ARG A 40 38.32 17.36 -16.10
CA ARG A 40 39.73 17.09 -15.81
C ARG A 40 40.66 17.83 -16.77
N GLU A 41 40.32 17.85 -18.06
CA GLU A 41 41.12 18.56 -19.07
C GLU A 41 41.15 20.07 -18.83
N ASP A 42 40.02 20.66 -18.43
CA ASP A 42 39.87 22.11 -18.24
C ASP A 42 40.40 22.61 -16.88
N LEU A 43 40.05 21.92 -15.78
CA LEU A 43 40.41 22.33 -14.42
C LEU A 43 41.67 21.63 -13.87
N GLY A 44 42.19 20.65 -14.59
CA GLY A 44 43.20 19.73 -14.06
C GLY A 44 42.63 18.78 -13.00
N GLY A 45 43.53 18.17 -12.24
CA GLY A 45 43.18 17.27 -11.14
C GLY A 45 43.56 15.81 -11.39
N ALA A 46 43.74 15.10 -10.28
CA ALA A 46 44.01 13.67 -10.26
C ALA A 46 42.68 12.88 -10.22
N LEU A 47 42.78 11.56 -10.38
CA LEU A 47 41.62 10.67 -10.38
C LEU A 47 40.74 10.84 -9.13
N HIS A 48 41.37 10.98 -7.96
CA HIS A 48 40.65 11.16 -6.70
C HIS A 48 39.82 12.46 -6.64
N ASP A 49 40.20 13.51 -7.38
CA ASP A 49 39.44 14.76 -7.44
C ASP A 49 38.15 14.60 -8.26
N LEU A 50 38.22 13.82 -9.34
CA LEU A 50 37.04 13.46 -10.14
C LEU A 50 36.07 12.58 -9.35
N GLU A 51 36.60 11.64 -8.57
CA GLU A 51 35.80 10.83 -7.64
C GLU A 51 35.08 11.71 -6.62
N TRP A 52 35.76 12.71 -6.05
CA TRP A 52 35.16 13.65 -5.09
C TRP A 52 34.09 14.55 -5.71
N THR A 53 34.22 14.89 -7.00
CA THR A 53 33.21 15.69 -7.71
C THR A 53 31.84 15.00 -7.74
N VAL A 54 31.83 13.66 -7.80
CA VAL A 54 30.61 12.84 -7.72
C VAL A 54 30.28 12.49 -6.27
N SER A 55 31.28 12.02 -5.50
CA SER A 55 31.09 11.47 -4.16
C SER A 55 30.67 12.52 -3.14
N ALA A 56 31.15 13.77 -3.25
CA ALA A 56 30.76 14.84 -2.33
C ALA A 56 29.25 15.14 -2.41
N TYR A 57 28.68 15.11 -3.61
CA TYR A 57 27.25 15.27 -3.83
C TYR A 57 26.46 14.07 -3.26
N THR A 58 26.80 12.84 -3.66
CA THR A 58 26.04 11.64 -3.26
C THR A 58 26.14 11.38 -1.76
N LEU A 59 27.31 11.61 -1.14
CA LEU A 59 27.52 11.43 0.30
C LEU A 59 26.70 12.43 1.13
N THR A 60 26.79 13.73 0.81
CA THR A 60 26.01 14.75 1.52
C THR A 60 24.51 14.56 1.32
N PHE A 61 24.11 14.15 0.10
CA PHE A 61 22.74 13.78 -0.20
C PHE A 61 22.25 12.61 0.66
N ALA A 62 22.99 11.51 0.67
CA ALA A 62 22.63 10.28 1.37
C ALA A 62 22.38 10.48 2.87
N VAL A 63 23.30 11.19 3.54
CA VAL A 63 23.25 11.32 4.99
C VAL A 63 22.19 12.31 5.46
N LEU A 64 22.02 13.39 4.71
CA LEU A 64 21.09 14.43 5.10
C LEU A 64 19.66 14.16 4.63
N LEU A 65 19.43 13.20 3.73
CA LEU A 65 18.10 12.91 3.16
C LEU A 65 17.03 12.67 4.23
N MET A 66 17.30 11.82 5.23
CA MET A 66 16.34 11.55 6.30
C MET A 66 16.12 12.79 7.19
N THR A 67 17.18 13.55 7.45
CA THR A 67 17.11 14.80 8.22
C THR A 67 16.29 15.85 7.48
N GLY A 68 16.47 15.97 6.17
CA GLY A 68 15.73 16.88 5.27
C GLY A 68 14.23 16.57 5.26
N ALA A 69 13.86 15.28 5.21
CA ALA A 69 12.47 14.86 5.32
C ALA A 69 11.83 15.30 6.65
N SER A 70 12.50 15.05 7.78
CA SER A 70 12.01 15.46 9.11
C SER A 70 11.94 16.98 9.28
N LEU A 71 12.89 17.72 8.72
CA LEU A 71 12.87 19.19 8.72
C LEU A 71 11.63 19.73 7.98
N GLY A 72 11.29 19.15 6.83
CA GLY A 72 10.09 19.55 6.08
C GLY A 72 8.80 19.24 6.83
N ASP A 73 8.71 18.09 7.50
CA ASP A 73 7.55 17.76 8.33
C ASP A 73 7.37 18.72 9.52
N ARG A 74 8.47 19.23 10.09
CA ARG A 74 8.45 20.13 11.26
C ARG A 74 8.21 21.60 10.90
N PHE A 75 8.92 22.11 9.89
CA PHE A 75 8.96 23.54 9.57
C PHE A 75 8.09 23.94 8.37
N GLY A 76 7.45 22.96 7.72
CA GLY A 76 6.58 23.12 6.55
C GLY A 76 7.24 22.59 5.29
N ARG A 77 6.57 21.65 4.62
CA ARG A 77 7.10 20.92 3.47
C ARG A 77 7.39 21.82 2.28
N ARG A 78 6.54 22.81 2.00
CA ARG A 78 6.74 23.72 0.87
C ARG A 78 7.87 24.71 1.16
N ARG A 79 7.94 25.25 2.39
CA ARG A 79 9.04 26.14 2.80
C ARG A 79 10.39 25.47 2.66
N LEU A 80 10.53 24.24 3.19
CA LEU A 80 11.80 23.52 3.14
C LEU A 80 12.12 23.03 1.73
N PHE A 81 11.12 22.63 0.94
CA PHE A 81 11.32 22.34 -0.48
C PHE A 81 11.90 23.54 -1.24
N MET A 82 11.36 24.75 -1.04
CA MET A 82 11.89 25.97 -1.68
C MET A 82 13.29 26.32 -1.16
N ALA A 83 13.56 26.13 0.13
CA ALA A 83 14.90 26.34 0.68
C ALA A 83 15.93 25.38 0.06
N GLY A 84 15.60 24.08 0.00
CA GLY A 84 16.42 23.06 -0.65
C GLY A 84 16.64 23.36 -2.14
N LEU A 85 15.59 23.74 -2.86
CA LEU A 85 15.67 24.15 -4.28
C LEU A 85 16.57 25.37 -4.47
N THR A 86 16.46 26.37 -3.58
CA THR A 86 17.31 27.58 -3.65
C THR A 86 18.79 27.23 -3.44
N VAL A 87 19.09 26.41 -2.42
CA VAL A 87 20.46 25.95 -2.13
C VAL A 87 21.00 25.13 -3.30
N PHE A 88 20.21 24.19 -3.84
CA PHE A 88 20.59 23.38 -4.99
C PHE A 88 20.91 24.26 -6.21
N THR A 89 20.03 25.20 -6.55
CA THR A 89 20.19 26.09 -7.71
C THR A 89 21.39 27.02 -7.56
N ALA A 90 21.58 27.63 -6.38
CA ALA A 90 22.72 28.50 -6.12
C ALA A 90 24.05 27.72 -6.14
N ALA A 91 24.08 26.52 -5.55
CA ALA A 91 25.25 25.65 -5.58
C ALA A 91 25.56 25.16 -6.99
N SER A 92 24.55 24.89 -7.82
CA SER A 92 24.74 24.54 -9.22
C SER A 92 25.35 25.70 -10.02
N ALA A 93 24.88 26.94 -9.81
CA ALA A 93 25.52 28.13 -10.40
C ALA A 93 26.98 28.28 -9.93
N ALA A 94 27.26 28.03 -8.64
CA ALA A 94 28.62 28.06 -8.10
C ALA A 94 29.52 26.97 -8.71
N ALA A 95 28.98 25.77 -8.97
CA ALA A 95 29.69 24.69 -9.66
C ALA A 95 30.00 25.07 -11.12
N ALA A 96 29.06 25.72 -11.81
CA ALA A 96 29.26 26.21 -13.17
C ALA A 96 30.32 27.32 -13.28
N LEU A 97 30.50 28.09 -12.20
CA LEU A 97 31.46 29.19 -12.09
C LEU A 97 32.75 28.80 -11.35
N ALA A 98 32.94 27.51 -11.07
CA ALA A 98 34.05 27.03 -10.25
C ALA A 98 35.40 27.34 -10.93
N PRO A 99 36.30 28.12 -10.29
CA PRO A 99 37.62 28.41 -10.85
C PRO A 99 38.60 27.22 -10.77
N GLY A 100 38.25 26.15 -10.05
CA GLY A 100 39.10 24.97 -9.89
C GLY A 100 38.37 23.80 -9.22
N ILE A 101 39.00 22.63 -9.22
CA ILE A 101 38.36 21.37 -8.82
C ILE A 101 37.91 21.36 -7.35
N ASP A 102 38.68 21.95 -6.43
CA ASP A 102 38.30 22.04 -5.02
C ASP A 102 37.02 22.86 -4.81
N SER A 103 36.90 23.98 -5.53
CA SER A 103 35.71 24.83 -5.49
C SER A 103 34.49 24.13 -6.11
N LEU A 104 34.72 23.32 -7.15
CA LEU A 104 33.69 22.48 -7.74
C LEU A 104 33.22 21.42 -6.74
N ILE A 105 34.14 20.69 -6.09
CA ILE A 105 33.83 19.69 -5.06
C ILE A 105 33.04 20.32 -3.90
N ALA A 106 33.45 21.50 -3.43
CA ALA A 106 32.74 22.23 -2.38
C ALA A 106 31.32 22.62 -2.82
N ALA A 107 31.16 23.14 -4.04
CA ALA A 107 29.85 23.47 -4.60
C ALA A 107 28.97 22.21 -4.73
N ARG A 108 29.54 21.08 -5.15
CA ARG A 108 28.85 19.77 -5.23
C ARG A 108 28.39 19.27 -3.86
N ALA A 109 29.20 19.42 -2.82
CA ALA A 109 28.81 19.09 -1.46
C ALA A 109 27.60 19.92 -1.01
N VAL A 110 27.61 21.25 -1.25
CA VAL A 110 26.47 22.13 -0.93
C VAL A 110 25.24 21.79 -1.77
N GLN A 111 25.44 21.43 -3.04
CA GLN A 111 24.36 21.01 -3.94
C GLN A 111 23.67 19.73 -3.43
N GLY A 112 24.45 18.78 -2.89
CA GLY A 112 23.92 17.56 -2.26
C GLY A 112 23.10 17.86 -0.99
N VAL A 113 23.47 18.87 -0.20
CA VAL A 113 22.65 19.38 0.93
C VAL A 113 21.29 19.90 0.41
N GLY A 114 21.30 20.67 -0.68
CA GLY A 114 20.07 21.14 -1.33
C GLY A 114 19.17 19.98 -1.79
N ALA A 115 19.77 18.98 -2.44
CA ALA A 115 19.08 17.76 -2.88
C ALA A 115 18.49 16.96 -1.72
N ALA A 116 19.23 16.81 -0.62
CA ALA A 116 18.79 16.10 0.59
C ALA A 116 17.53 16.68 1.22
N VAL A 117 17.38 18.00 1.18
CA VAL A 117 16.18 18.67 1.67
C VAL A 117 15.05 18.61 0.63
N MET A 118 15.38 18.84 -0.65
CA MET A 118 14.40 18.96 -1.72
C MET A 118 13.74 17.63 -2.11
N MET A 119 14.54 16.58 -2.34
CA MET A 119 14.08 15.31 -2.92
C MET A 119 13.05 14.53 -2.10
N PRO A 120 13.19 14.33 -0.78
CA PRO A 120 12.13 13.67 -0.02
C PRO A 120 10.82 14.48 -0.02
N LEU A 121 10.92 15.81 -0.22
CA LEU A 121 9.77 16.69 -0.24
C LEU A 121 9.04 16.71 -1.59
N THR A 122 9.68 16.33 -2.71
CA THR A 122 8.99 16.22 -4.00
C THR A 122 7.85 15.21 -3.95
N LEU A 123 8.09 14.04 -3.37
CA LEU A 123 7.10 12.97 -3.28
C LEU A 123 6.01 13.31 -2.24
N THR A 124 6.39 13.83 -1.06
CA THR A 124 5.42 14.15 -0.01
C THR A 124 4.51 15.33 -0.38
N LEU A 125 5.02 16.35 -1.07
CA LEU A 125 4.21 17.45 -1.62
C LEU A 125 3.29 16.97 -2.74
N LEU A 126 3.75 16.04 -3.58
CA LEU A 126 2.92 15.42 -4.61
C LEU A 126 1.77 14.62 -3.98
N THR A 127 2.07 13.75 -3.01
CA THR A 127 1.07 12.95 -2.29
C THR A 127 0.03 13.82 -1.60
N ALA A 128 0.45 14.94 -1.00
CA ALA A 128 -0.45 15.87 -0.32
C ALA A 128 -1.34 16.68 -1.28
N ALA A 129 -0.89 16.92 -2.51
CA ALA A 129 -1.63 17.70 -3.51
C ALA A 129 -2.53 16.85 -4.42
N VAL A 130 -2.30 15.53 -4.49
CA VAL A 130 -3.03 14.61 -5.38
C VAL A 130 -4.07 13.79 -4.59
N PRO A 131 -5.36 13.83 -5.01
CA PRO A 131 -6.44 12.98 -4.48
C PRO A 131 -6.09 11.49 -4.54
N ALA A 132 -6.53 10.67 -3.57
CA ALA A 132 -6.00 9.31 -3.43
C ALA A 132 -6.24 8.41 -4.67
N GLU A 133 -7.32 8.64 -5.41
CA GLU A 133 -7.71 7.92 -6.63
C GLU A 133 -6.73 8.15 -7.78
N ARG A 134 -5.99 9.28 -7.76
CA ARG A 134 -5.00 9.65 -8.78
C ARG A 134 -3.56 9.45 -8.33
N ARG A 135 -3.31 9.03 -7.08
CA ARG A 135 -1.95 8.87 -6.55
C ARG A 135 -1.15 7.83 -7.33
N GLY A 136 -1.76 6.70 -7.69
CA GLY A 136 -1.10 5.69 -8.53
C GLY A 136 -0.61 6.26 -9.87
N MET A 137 -1.49 7.01 -10.57
CA MET A 137 -1.14 7.71 -11.81
C MET A 137 -0.05 8.77 -11.57
N ALA A 138 -0.18 9.59 -10.53
CA ALA A 138 0.78 10.64 -10.21
C ALA A 138 2.16 10.07 -9.84
N TYR A 139 2.22 8.99 -9.06
CA TYR A 139 3.45 8.27 -8.76
C TYR A 139 4.04 7.62 -10.01
N GLY A 140 3.19 7.09 -10.90
CA GLY A 140 3.61 6.57 -12.20
C GLY A 140 4.24 7.65 -13.08
N VAL A 141 3.61 8.82 -13.21
CA VAL A 141 4.15 9.95 -13.99
C VAL A 141 5.40 10.51 -13.34
N TRP A 142 5.40 10.73 -12.03
CA TRP A 142 6.58 11.20 -11.30
C TRP A 142 7.75 10.21 -11.42
N GLY A 143 7.48 8.91 -11.30
CA GLY A 143 8.47 7.84 -11.50
C GLY A 143 9.00 7.79 -12.93
N ALA A 144 8.12 7.95 -13.93
CA ALA A 144 8.51 8.00 -15.34
C ALA A 144 9.39 9.23 -15.66
N VAL A 145 9.08 10.39 -15.08
CA VAL A 145 9.90 11.61 -15.21
C VAL A 145 11.30 11.40 -14.62
N ASN A 146 11.40 10.82 -13.41
CA ASN A 146 12.70 10.49 -12.81
C ASN A 146 13.45 9.40 -13.59
N GLY A 147 12.73 8.40 -14.11
CA GLY A 147 13.30 7.36 -14.97
C GLY A 147 13.85 7.92 -16.28
N LEU A 148 13.16 8.91 -16.87
CA LEU A 148 13.62 9.61 -18.07
C LEU A 148 14.89 10.41 -17.78
N ALA A 149 15.00 11.07 -16.62
CA ALA A 149 16.24 11.75 -16.21
C ALA A 149 17.42 10.77 -16.17
N VAL A 150 17.20 9.58 -15.61
CA VAL A 150 18.22 8.53 -15.54
C VAL A 150 18.62 8.01 -16.92
N ALA A 151 17.62 7.74 -17.78
CA ALA A 151 17.85 7.24 -19.12
C ALA A 151 18.59 8.25 -20.01
N SER A 152 18.18 9.52 -19.95
CA SER A 152 18.71 10.59 -20.79
C SER A 152 20.00 11.23 -20.26
N GLY A 153 20.38 10.99 -19.00
CA GLY A 153 21.53 11.59 -18.34
C GLY A 153 22.83 11.52 -19.15
N PRO A 154 23.33 10.32 -19.51
CA PRO A 154 24.56 10.22 -20.29
C PRO A 154 24.50 10.92 -21.65
N LEU A 155 23.35 10.87 -22.34
CA LEU A 155 23.19 11.50 -23.65
C LEU A 155 23.14 13.03 -23.56
N ILE A 156 22.34 13.58 -22.64
CA ILE A 156 22.23 15.03 -22.40
C ILE A 156 23.58 15.56 -21.92
N GLY A 157 24.23 14.85 -20.99
CA GLY A 157 25.51 15.25 -20.45
C GLY A 157 26.62 15.22 -21.47
N GLY A 158 26.71 14.15 -22.27
CA GLY A 158 27.64 14.08 -23.39
C GLY A 158 27.42 15.20 -24.41
N SER A 159 26.18 15.43 -24.82
CA SER A 159 25.84 16.45 -25.81
C SER A 159 26.14 17.88 -25.35
N LEU A 160 25.78 18.22 -24.10
CA LEU A 160 26.09 19.54 -23.54
C LEU A 160 27.60 19.76 -23.38
N THR A 161 28.31 18.71 -22.96
CA THR A 161 29.77 18.76 -22.78
C THR A 161 30.49 18.94 -24.10
N GLU A 162 30.09 18.22 -25.16
CA GLU A 162 30.74 18.25 -26.46
C GLU A 162 30.41 19.49 -27.28
N HIS A 163 29.14 19.92 -27.32
CA HIS A 163 28.70 20.97 -28.24
C HIS A 163 28.57 22.36 -27.62
N VAL A 164 28.59 22.47 -26.29
CA VAL A 164 28.46 23.76 -25.60
C VAL A 164 29.65 23.99 -24.69
N SER A 165 29.65 23.37 -23.51
CA SER A 165 30.78 23.24 -22.59
C SER A 165 30.34 22.41 -21.37
N TRP A 166 31.27 21.83 -20.62
CA TRP A 166 30.93 21.03 -19.44
C TRP A 166 30.20 21.85 -18.37
N GLN A 167 30.45 23.16 -18.24
CA GLN A 167 29.78 24.01 -17.25
C GLN A 167 28.25 24.05 -17.46
N TRP A 168 27.76 23.83 -18.69
CA TRP A 168 26.33 23.86 -19.00
C TRP A 168 25.53 22.74 -18.36
N ILE A 169 26.19 21.66 -17.94
CA ILE A 169 25.54 20.62 -17.14
C ILE A 169 25.00 21.17 -15.82
N PHE A 170 25.66 22.18 -15.26
CA PHE A 170 25.24 22.87 -14.06
C PHE A 170 24.35 24.07 -14.39
N TRP A 171 24.67 24.83 -15.45
CA TRP A 171 23.81 25.95 -15.86
C TRP A 171 22.40 25.52 -16.21
N LEU A 172 22.17 24.30 -16.71
CA LEU A 172 20.83 23.77 -17.00
C LEU A 172 19.88 23.84 -15.80
N ASN A 173 20.40 23.64 -14.58
CA ASN A 173 19.61 23.65 -13.35
C ASN A 173 19.17 25.06 -12.94
N VAL A 174 19.93 26.09 -13.33
CA VAL A 174 19.71 27.48 -12.89
C VAL A 174 18.41 28.10 -13.42
N PRO A 175 18.16 28.14 -14.75
CA PRO A 175 16.91 28.70 -15.26
C PRO A 175 15.71 27.87 -14.81
N LEU A 176 15.87 26.54 -14.68
CA LEU A 176 14.80 25.67 -14.18
C LEU A 176 14.47 25.98 -12.72
N GLY A 177 15.48 26.11 -11.85
CA GLY A 177 15.29 26.50 -10.46
C GLY A 177 14.66 27.89 -10.31
N LEU A 178 15.13 28.89 -11.06
CA LEU A 178 14.56 30.23 -11.07
C LEU A 178 13.09 30.28 -11.53
N ALA A 179 12.70 29.39 -12.45
CA ALA A 179 11.30 29.24 -12.85
C ALA A 179 10.46 28.49 -11.79
N LEU A 180 11.02 27.43 -11.20
CA LEU A 180 10.31 26.59 -10.22
C LEU A 180 10.09 27.29 -8.87
N LEU A 181 11.00 28.15 -8.42
CA LEU A 181 10.87 28.87 -7.14
C LEU A 181 9.58 29.73 -7.03
N PRO A 182 9.28 30.66 -7.96
CA PRO A 182 8.04 31.43 -7.91
C PRO A 182 6.80 30.54 -8.14
N LEU A 183 6.89 29.53 -9.01
CA LEU A 183 5.80 28.58 -9.23
C LEU A 183 5.48 27.78 -7.96
N ALA A 184 6.50 27.28 -7.27
CA ALA A 184 6.38 26.58 -6.00
C ALA A 184 5.72 27.47 -4.94
N ARG A 185 6.16 28.74 -4.83
CA ARG A 185 5.59 29.70 -3.89
C ARG A 185 4.11 29.96 -4.15
N LEU A 186 3.73 30.13 -5.42
CA LEU A 186 2.38 30.55 -5.82
C LEU A 186 1.38 29.40 -5.93
N ARG A 187 1.84 28.20 -6.31
CA ARG A 187 0.96 27.07 -6.66
C ARG A 187 0.97 25.94 -5.64
N LEU A 188 2.05 25.75 -4.87
CA LEU A 188 2.06 24.75 -3.81
C LEU A 188 1.45 25.29 -2.53
N ARG A 189 0.71 24.43 -1.84
CA ARG A 189 0.15 24.71 -0.51
C ARG A 189 1.10 24.21 0.57
N GLU A 190 1.12 24.91 1.70
CA GLU A 190 1.88 24.47 2.86
C GLU A 190 1.23 23.24 3.49
N SER A 191 2.05 22.28 3.89
CA SER A 191 1.63 21.09 4.63
C SER A 191 2.68 20.74 5.68
N TYR A 192 2.23 20.09 6.75
CA TYR A 192 3.04 19.75 7.92
C TYR A 192 2.88 18.26 8.25
N GLY A 193 3.89 17.67 8.89
CA GLY A 193 3.88 16.29 9.38
C GLY A 193 3.63 16.21 10.89
N SER A 194 3.97 15.08 11.51
CA SER A 194 3.71 14.78 12.92
C SER A 194 4.58 15.55 13.92
N GLY A 195 5.53 16.38 13.45
CA GLY A 195 6.37 17.22 14.31
C GLY A 195 7.39 16.46 15.16
N ALA A 196 7.78 15.24 14.77
CA ALA A 196 8.77 14.44 15.49
C ALA A 196 10.10 15.19 15.71
N PRO A 197 10.77 15.00 16.86
CA PRO A 197 12.04 15.67 17.15
C PRO A 197 13.16 15.23 16.19
N LEU A 198 14.12 16.13 15.95
CA LEU A 198 15.27 15.85 15.08
C LEU A 198 16.31 15.02 15.83
N ASP A 199 16.77 13.93 15.21
CA ASP A 199 17.84 13.08 15.72
C ASP A 199 19.22 13.60 15.30
N LEU A 200 19.61 14.77 15.81
CA LEU A 200 20.91 15.38 15.52
C LEU A 200 22.12 14.48 15.86
N PRO A 201 22.15 13.76 17.01
CA PRO A 201 23.25 12.85 17.31
C PRO A 201 23.34 11.71 16.28
N GLY A 202 22.20 11.13 15.89
CA GLY A 202 22.16 10.13 14.83
C GLY A 202 22.71 10.67 13.51
N THR A 203 22.36 11.91 13.13
CA THR A 203 22.85 12.54 11.90
C THR A 203 24.37 12.71 11.93
N LEU A 204 24.92 13.23 13.04
CA LEU A 204 26.35 13.44 13.17
C LEU A 204 27.15 12.13 13.15
N LEU A 205 26.65 11.08 13.81
CA LEU A 205 27.28 9.76 13.83
C LEU A 205 27.27 9.12 12.43
N ALA A 206 26.14 9.16 11.72
CA ALA A 206 26.05 8.65 10.36
C ALA A 206 26.93 9.46 9.38
N SER A 207 26.92 10.80 9.48
CA SER A 207 27.74 11.71 8.65
C SER A 207 29.22 11.45 8.83
N GLY A 208 29.71 11.50 10.07
CA GLY A 208 31.12 11.27 10.37
C GLY A 208 31.55 9.85 10.02
N GLY A 209 30.66 8.87 10.25
CA GLY A 209 30.89 7.47 9.93
C GLY A 209 31.12 7.21 8.43
N LEU A 210 30.16 7.64 7.60
CA LEU A 210 30.23 7.46 6.16
C LEU A 210 31.32 8.32 5.51
N PHE A 211 31.49 9.57 5.98
CA PHE A 211 32.58 10.43 5.52
C PHE A 211 33.94 9.79 5.79
N GLY A 212 34.19 9.30 7.01
CA GLY A 212 35.47 8.67 7.35
C GLY A 212 35.79 7.45 6.46
N ILE A 213 34.79 6.61 6.18
CA ILE A 213 34.94 5.43 5.31
C ILE A 213 35.24 5.85 3.86
N VAL A 214 34.39 6.70 3.28
CA VAL A 214 34.56 7.16 1.88
C VAL A 214 35.88 7.92 1.73
N TYR A 215 36.21 8.78 2.70
CA TYR A 215 37.45 9.54 2.71
C TYR A 215 38.68 8.64 2.69
N GLY A 216 38.72 7.60 3.53
CA GLY A 216 39.83 6.64 3.53
C GLY A 216 39.94 5.87 2.22
N LEU A 217 38.81 5.43 1.66
CA LEU A 217 38.78 4.68 0.39
C LEU A 217 39.24 5.54 -0.80
N VAL A 218 38.80 6.79 -0.91
CA VAL A 218 39.19 7.69 -2.01
C VAL A 218 40.63 8.17 -1.86
N ARG A 219 41.09 8.42 -0.62
CA ARG A 219 42.46 8.92 -0.37
C ARG A 219 43.52 7.84 -0.45
N GLY A 220 43.17 6.58 -0.14
CA GLY A 220 44.09 5.43 -0.10
C GLY A 220 44.94 5.26 -1.36
N PRO A 221 44.36 5.23 -2.57
CA PRO A 221 45.12 5.10 -3.81
C PRO A 221 46.17 6.21 -4.04
N ALA A 222 45.92 7.43 -3.55
CA ALA A 222 46.79 8.58 -3.82
C ALA A 222 47.99 8.68 -2.86
N VAL A 223 47.79 8.41 -1.58
CA VAL A 223 48.84 8.59 -0.54
C VAL A 223 49.34 7.27 0.06
N GLY A 224 48.72 6.14 -0.29
CA GLY A 224 49.06 4.80 0.18
C GLY A 224 48.19 4.34 1.36
N TRP A 225 47.92 3.04 1.40
CA TRP A 225 47.05 2.40 2.40
C TRP A 225 47.63 2.36 3.82
N SER A 226 48.95 2.58 3.97
CA SER A 226 49.62 2.67 5.27
C SER A 226 49.60 4.06 5.89
N ASP A 227 49.09 5.07 5.17
CA ASP A 227 49.00 6.43 5.70
C ASP A 227 48.08 6.45 6.94
N PRO A 228 48.50 7.08 8.06
CA PRO A 228 47.72 7.10 9.28
C PRO A 228 46.30 7.65 9.11
N LEU A 229 46.08 8.63 8.22
CA LEU A 229 44.77 9.21 7.96
C LEU A 229 43.89 8.27 7.12
N VAL A 230 44.49 7.49 6.21
CA VAL A 230 43.78 6.45 5.44
C VAL A 230 43.33 5.29 6.32
N LEU A 231 44.09 4.95 7.36
CA LEU A 231 43.69 3.92 8.34
C LEU A 231 42.69 4.48 9.36
N LEU A 232 42.90 5.71 9.83
CA LEU A 232 42.03 6.37 10.81
C LEU A 232 40.62 6.59 10.24
N GLY A 233 40.50 6.99 8.98
CA GLY A 233 39.21 7.29 8.35
C GLY A 233 38.20 6.13 8.44
N PRO A 234 38.48 4.95 7.86
CA PRO A 234 37.59 3.79 7.89
C PRO A 234 37.42 3.18 9.28
N THR A 235 38.47 3.19 10.12
CA THR A 235 38.40 2.64 11.49
C THR A 235 37.53 3.52 12.40
N ALA A 236 37.79 4.83 12.45
CA ALA A 236 36.95 5.78 13.16
C ALA A 236 35.55 5.84 12.54
N GLY A 237 35.44 5.79 11.21
CA GLY A 237 34.17 5.79 10.50
C GLY A 237 33.30 4.59 10.88
N THR A 238 33.88 3.39 10.92
CA THR A 238 33.18 2.17 11.36
C THR A 238 32.80 2.25 12.84
N ALA A 239 33.66 2.82 13.69
CA ALA A 239 33.32 3.05 15.10
C ALA A 239 32.14 4.02 15.27
N LEU A 240 32.09 5.09 14.48
CA LEU A 240 30.97 6.05 14.46
C LEU A 240 29.68 5.42 13.94
N LEU A 241 29.74 4.58 12.91
CA LEU A 241 28.58 3.83 12.42
C LEU A 241 28.10 2.79 13.45
N ALA A 242 29.00 2.11 14.16
CA ALA A 242 28.62 1.27 15.28
C ALA A 242 27.94 2.09 16.38
N GLY A 243 28.46 3.29 16.67
CA GLY A 243 27.81 4.28 17.54
C GLY A 243 26.42 4.67 17.07
N PHE A 244 26.22 4.92 15.77
CA PHE A 244 24.91 5.21 15.16
C PHE A 244 23.91 4.06 15.35
N VAL A 245 24.34 2.81 15.14
CA VAL A 245 23.50 1.63 15.36
C VAL A 245 23.12 1.49 16.84
N LEU A 246 24.09 1.69 17.74
CA LEU A 246 23.85 1.65 19.19
C LEU A 246 22.90 2.76 19.64
N HIS A 247 23.08 3.98 19.14
CA HIS A 247 22.20 5.11 19.40
C HIS A 247 20.77 4.84 18.89
N GLY A 248 20.64 4.39 17.64
CA GLY A 248 19.36 4.05 17.01
C GLY A 248 18.61 2.88 17.68
N SER A 249 19.30 2.07 18.49
CA SER A 249 18.70 1.01 19.29
C SER A 249 18.18 1.47 20.66
N ARG A 250 18.63 2.63 21.15
CA ARG A 250 18.34 3.14 22.51
C ARG A 250 17.55 4.46 22.52
N ALA A 251 17.66 5.27 21.47
CA ALA A 251 17.02 6.57 21.40
C ALA A 251 15.48 6.45 21.39
N ALA A 252 14.79 7.42 22.01
CA ALA A 252 13.33 7.46 22.05
C ALA A 252 12.69 7.78 20.67
N HIS A 253 13.37 8.62 19.89
CA HIS A 253 12.93 9.05 18.56
C HIS A 253 14.12 9.00 17.57
N PRO A 254 14.63 7.80 17.23
CA PRO A 254 15.73 7.67 16.28
C PRO A 254 15.28 8.02 14.87
N MET A 255 16.16 8.60 14.05
CA MET A 255 15.86 8.81 12.63
C MET A 255 15.60 7.50 11.88
N LEU A 256 16.28 6.44 12.31
CA LEU A 256 16.20 5.10 11.72
C LEU A 256 16.05 4.09 12.86
N PRO A 257 14.83 3.63 13.13
CA PRO A 257 14.57 2.64 14.17
C PRO A 257 15.28 1.32 13.83
N MET A 258 16.34 0.99 14.57
CA MET A 258 17.16 -0.21 14.29
C MET A 258 16.38 -1.53 14.42
N ARG A 259 15.21 -1.49 15.09
CA ARG A 259 14.29 -2.64 15.14
C ARG A 259 13.80 -3.09 13.77
N LEU A 260 13.75 -2.21 12.76
CA LEU A 260 13.32 -2.56 11.40
C LEU A 260 14.27 -3.61 10.78
N PHE A 261 15.56 -3.52 11.08
CA PHE A 261 16.58 -4.49 10.61
C PHE A 261 16.52 -5.85 11.32
N ARG A 262 15.63 -6.05 12.31
CA ARG A 262 15.33 -7.39 12.84
C ARG A 262 14.47 -8.19 11.87
N SER A 263 13.73 -7.52 10.97
CA SER A 263 13.00 -8.17 9.89
C SER A 263 13.96 -8.63 8.80
N ARG A 264 13.98 -9.95 8.54
CA ARG A 264 14.79 -10.53 7.46
C ARG A 264 14.41 -9.96 6.08
N ALA A 265 13.14 -9.60 5.89
CA ALA A 265 12.68 -8.99 4.65
C ALA A 265 13.25 -7.58 4.48
N PHE A 266 13.13 -6.74 5.50
CA PHE A 266 13.64 -5.36 5.48
C PHE A 266 15.17 -5.33 5.34
N THR A 267 15.88 -6.19 6.08
CA THR A 267 17.35 -6.29 5.98
C THR A 267 17.79 -6.82 4.63
N GLY A 268 17.14 -7.88 4.11
CA GLY A 268 17.48 -8.48 2.82
C GLY A 268 17.31 -7.50 1.67
N ILE A 269 16.20 -6.77 1.59
CA ILE A 269 15.95 -5.83 0.49
C ILE A 269 16.88 -4.60 0.57
N ASN A 270 17.18 -4.10 1.76
CA ASN A 270 18.07 -2.97 1.94
C ASN A 270 19.54 -3.34 1.68
N ALA A 271 19.98 -4.53 2.10
CA ALA A 271 21.31 -5.05 1.74
C ALA A 271 21.45 -5.26 0.23
N ALA A 272 20.43 -5.83 -0.42
CA ALA A 272 20.40 -5.95 -1.87
C ALA A 272 20.45 -4.58 -2.56
N SER A 273 19.78 -3.57 -2.02
CA SER A 273 19.78 -2.21 -2.57
C SER A 273 21.13 -1.52 -2.48
N LEU A 274 21.77 -1.59 -1.31
CA LEU A 274 23.11 -1.08 -1.08
C LEU A 274 24.12 -1.70 -2.05
N LEU A 275 24.13 -3.03 -2.16
CA LEU A 275 25.07 -3.78 -3.00
C LEU A 275 24.82 -3.60 -4.51
N MET A 276 23.55 -3.53 -4.92
CA MET A 276 23.17 -3.21 -6.29
C MET A 276 23.70 -1.83 -6.70
N PHE A 277 23.47 -0.82 -5.87
CA PHE A 277 23.93 0.54 -6.16
C PHE A 277 25.45 0.66 -6.12
N LEU A 278 26.11 -0.04 -5.18
CA LEU A 278 27.55 -0.17 -5.15
C LEU A 278 28.07 -0.67 -6.49
N GLY A 279 27.68 -1.86 -6.92
CA GLY A 279 28.19 -2.44 -8.16
C GLY A 279 27.80 -1.63 -9.41
N MET A 280 26.57 -1.14 -9.48
CA MET A 280 26.05 -0.40 -10.65
C MET A 280 26.73 0.96 -10.83
N PHE A 281 26.71 1.83 -9.81
CA PHE A 281 27.20 3.23 -9.97
C PHE A 281 28.71 3.29 -10.16
N GLY A 282 29.50 2.49 -9.43
CA GLY A 282 30.94 2.47 -9.66
C GLY A 282 31.33 1.90 -11.03
N SER A 283 30.56 0.94 -11.55
CA SER A 283 30.76 0.44 -12.92
C SER A 283 30.42 1.50 -13.96
N ILE A 284 29.28 2.19 -13.83
CA ILE A 284 28.86 3.28 -14.74
C ILE A 284 29.90 4.40 -14.78
N PHE A 285 30.43 4.80 -13.61
CA PHE A 285 31.47 5.81 -13.47
C PHE A 285 32.73 5.47 -14.29
N LEU A 286 33.23 4.24 -14.17
CA LEU A 286 34.41 3.80 -14.92
C LEU A 286 34.10 3.55 -16.41
N LEU A 287 32.89 3.10 -16.75
CA LEU A 287 32.50 2.83 -18.14
C LEU A 287 32.48 4.10 -18.99
N SER A 288 31.95 5.19 -18.44
CA SER A 288 31.94 6.50 -19.12
C SER A 288 33.37 6.92 -19.48
N GLN A 289 34.29 6.77 -18.54
CA GLN A 289 35.70 7.10 -18.72
C GLN A 289 36.43 6.14 -19.67
N TYR A 290 36.05 4.87 -19.68
CA TYR A 290 36.56 3.88 -20.63
C TYR A 290 36.17 4.21 -22.07
N LEU A 291 34.89 4.50 -22.31
CA LEU A 291 34.39 4.81 -23.65
C LEU A 291 35.07 6.06 -24.23
N GLN A 292 35.28 7.08 -23.41
CA GLN A 292 35.89 8.34 -23.85
C GLN A 292 37.43 8.27 -23.85
N GLY A 293 38.04 7.86 -22.74
CA GLY A 293 39.48 7.90 -22.54
C GLY A 293 40.25 6.74 -23.17
N ALA A 294 39.71 5.51 -23.14
CA ALA A 294 40.39 4.34 -23.69
C ALA A 294 39.99 4.05 -25.14
N LEU A 295 38.69 4.14 -25.46
CA LEU A 295 38.18 3.87 -26.82
C LEU A 295 38.10 5.11 -27.71
N GLY A 296 38.34 6.31 -27.17
CA GLY A 296 38.42 7.55 -27.95
C GLY A 296 37.09 8.06 -28.49
N TYR A 297 35.95 7.61 -27.97
CA TYR A 297 34.64 8.12 -28.38
C TYR A 297 34.42 9.54 -27.87
N SER A 298 33.67 10.34 -28.62
CA SER A 298 33.23 11.65 -28.13
C SER A 298 32.30 11.51 -26.91
N PRO A 299 32.10 12.56 -26.09
CA PRO A 299 31.16 12.53 -24.97
C PRO A 299 29.72 12.16 -25.40
N THR A 300 29.22 12.70 -26.52
CA THR A 300 27.89 12.36 -27.05
C THR A 300 27.84 10.91 -27.50
N GLU A 301 28.89 10.43 -28.16
CA GLU A 301 29.01 9.05 -28.62
C GLU A 301 29.02 8.04 -27.48
N ALA A 302 29.74 8.34 -26.40
CA ALA A 302 29.76 7.55 -25.18
C ALA A 302 28.36 7.51 -24.53
N GLY A 303 27.72 8.68 -24.39
CA GLY A 303 26.35 8.78 -23.88
C GLY A 303 25.33 7.96 -24.69
N LEU A 304 25.38 8.04 -26.02
CA LEU A 304 24.53 7.27 -26.93
C LEU A 304 24.75 5.75 -26.78
N ARG A 305 26.00 5.32 -26.65
CA ARG A 305 26.38 3.91 -26.47
C ARG A 305 25.99 3.36 -25.11
N MET A 306 25.75 4.21 -24.10
CA MET A 306 25.26 3.78 -22.78
C MET A 306 23.73 3.62 -22.71
N LEU A 307 22.98 4.15 -23.69
CA LEU A 307 21.51 4.08 -23.71
C LEU A 307 20.92 2.65 -23.59
N PRO A 308 21.49 1.59 -24.19
CA PRO A 308 20.96 0.24 -24.00
C PRO A 308 20.96 -0.22 -22.54
N TRP A 309 21.84 0.34 -21.69
CA TRP A 309 21.79 0.08 -20.26
C TRP A 309 20.76 1.00 -19.57
N THR A 310 20.90 2.33 -19.72
CA THR A 310 20.10 3.29 -18.94
C THR A 310 18.66 3.46 -19.44
N GLY A 311 18.38 3.13 -20.70
CA GLY A 311 17.07 3.25 -21.35
C GLY A 311 16.17 2.02 -21.21
N MET A 312 16.72 0.82 -20.99
CA MET A 312 15.92 -0.40 -20.81
C MET A 312 14.88 -0.33 -19.69
N PRO A 313 15.14 0.32 -18.54
CA PRO A 313 14.12 0.53 -17.51
C PRO A 313 12.84 1.19 -18.03
N MET A 314 12.92 2.10 -19.00
CA MET A 314 11.73 2.72 -19.59
C MET A 314 10.88 1.74 -20.40
N LEU A 315 11.51 0.74 -21.01
CA LEU A 315 10.85 -0.25 -21.85
C LEU A 315 10.30 -1.44 -21.03
N VAL A 316 11.05 -1.86 -20.01
CA VAL A 316 10.83 -3.15 -19.34
C VAL A 316 10.23 -3.01 -17.94
N ALA A 317 10.24 -1.81 -17.32
CA ALA A 317 9.64 -1.63 -15.98
C ALA A 317 8.15 -2.02 -15.87
N PRO A 318 7.26 -1.76 -16.87
CA PRO A 318 5.86 -2.22 -16.78
C PRO A 318 5.76 -3.75 -16.70
N LEU A 319 6.59 -4.46 -17.48
CA LEU A 319 6.66 -5.92 -17.47
C LEU A 319 7.19 -6.44 -16.14
N ALA A 320 8.19 -5.77 -15.55
CA ALA A 320 8.72 -6.11 -14.23
C ALA A 320 7.64 -6.04 -13.14
N GLY A 321 6.78 -5.01 -13.19
CA GLY A 321 5.62 -4.89 -12.30
C GLY A 321 4.64 -6.04 -12.46
N TYR A 322 4.22 -6.31 -13.70
CA TYR A 322 3.31 -7.42 -14.03
C TYR A 322 3.85 -8.80 -13.57
N LEU A 323 5.14 -9.07 -13.81
CA LEU A 323 5.78 -10.30 -13.36
C LEU A 323 5.83 -10.39 -11.82
N SER A 324 6.12 -9.28 -11.15
CA SER A 324 6.12 -9.21 -9.69
C SER A 324 4.76 -9.53 -9.09
N ASP A 325 3.67 -9.08 -9.72
CA ASP A 325 2.31 -9.39 -9.26
C ASP A 325 1.96 -10.87 -9.47
N ARG A 326 2.46 -11.49 -10.56
CA ARG A 326 2.13 -12.88 -10.92
C ARG A 326 2.93 -13.95 -10.17
N VAL A 327 4.25 -13.75 -10.01
CA VAL A 327 5.15 -14.74 -9.39
C VAL A 327 5.75 -14.28 -8.05
N GLY A 328 5.40 -13.07 -7.60
CA GLY A 328 5.91 -12.42 -6.40
C GLY A 328 7.18 -11.62 -6.66
N GLY A 329 7.39 -10.52 -5.92
CA GLY A 329 8.51 -9.60 -6.15
C GLY A 329 9.90 -10.21 -5.89
N ARG A 330 10.03 -11.15 -4.94
CA ARG A 330 11.32 -11.76 -4.58
C ARG A 330 12.07 -12.43 -5.75
N PRO A 331 11.48 -13.40 -6.48
CA PRO A 331 12.16 -14.03 -7.62
C PRO A 331 12.48 -13.03 -8.73
N VAL A 332 11.63 -12.02 -8.95
CA VAL A 332 11.85 -11.00 -9.99
C VAL A 332 13.05 -10.10 -9.65
N VAL A 333 13.13 -9.61 -8.41
CA VAL A 333 14.29 -8.84 -7.92
C VAL A 333 15.57 -9.66 -8.00
N ALA A 334 15.55 -10.92 -7.53
CA ALA A 334 16.73 -11.77 -7.55
C ALA A 334 17.21 -12.03 -9.00
N ALA A 335 16.28 -12.35 -9.92
CA ALA A 335 16.60 -12.54 -11.33
C ALA A 335 17.18 -11.26 -11.95
N GLY A 336 16.61 -10.10 -11.64
CA GLY A 336 17.13 -8.81 -12.09
C GLY A 336 18.58 -8.57 -11.63
N LEU A 337 18.87 -8.82 -10.37
CA LEU A 337 20.22 -8.67 -9.82
C LEU A 337 21.21 -9.65 -10.45
N PHE A 338 20.86 -10.92 -10.63
CA PHE A 338 21.74 -11.87 -11.32
C PHE A 338 21.97 -11.54 -12.79
N LEU A 339 20.95 -11.03 -13.49
CA LEU A 339 21.12 -10.53 -14.86
C LEU A 339 22.05 -9.32 -14.89
N GLN A 340 21.89 -8.35 -13.99
CA GLN A 340 22.80 -7.21 -13.90
C GLN A 340 24.24 -7.65 -13.60
N ALA A 341 24.44 -8.60 -12.68
CA ALA A 341 25.75 -9.17 -12.38
C ALA A 341 26.36 -9.89 -13.60
N ALA A 342 25.55 -10.67 -14.33
CA ALA A 342 25.99 -11.34 -15.55
C ALA A 342 26.34 -10.34 -16.66
N GLY A 343 25.59 -9.24 -16.79
CA GLY A 343 25.89 -8.15 -17.72
C GLY A 343 27.23 -7.47 -17.41
N LEU A 344 27.48 -7.15 -16.13
CA LEU A 344 28.77 -6.60 -15.69
C LEU A 344 29.94 -7.58 -15.90
N ALA A 345 29.73 -8.86 -15.58
CA ALA A 345 30.72 -9.91 -15.81
C ALA A 345 31.03 -10.09 -17.31
N TRP A 346 29.99 -10.08 -18.17
CA TRP A 346 30.18 -10.10 -19.61
C TRP A 346 30.99 -8.89 -20.07
N PHE A 347 30.66 -7.69 -19.58
CA PHE A 347 31.41 -6.49 -19.92
C PHE A 347 32.88 -6.63 -19.50
N ALA A 348 33.15 -7.15 -18.31
CA ALA A 348 34.51 -7.41 -17.83
C ALA A 348 35.27 -8.41 -18.73
N LEU A 349 34.59 -9.38 -19.34
CA LEU A 349 35.21 -10.33 -20.27
C LEU A 349 35.58 -9.70 -21.61
N VAL A 350 34.73 -8.81 -22.13
CA VAL A 350 34.94 -8.21 -23.47
C VAL A 350 35.70 -6.89 -23.44
N ALA A 351 35.84 -6.25 -22.28
CA ALA A 351 36.58 -4.99 -22.13
C ALA A 351 38.04 -5.17 -22.58
N ALA A 352 38.47 -4.42 -23.59
CA ALA A 352 39.80 -4.44 -24.18
C ALA A 352 40.05 -3.13 -24.93
N ALA A 353 41.31 -2.73 -25.10
CA ALA A 353 41.68 -1.45 -25.70
C ALA A 353 41.08 -1.17 -27.09
N ASP A 354 40.70 -2.21 -27.84
CA ASP A 354 40.19 -2.15 -29.21
C ASP A 354 38.81 -2.81 -29.38
N THR A 355 38.08 -3.04 -28.28
CA THR A 355 36.87 -3.85 -28.34
C THR A 355 35.74 -3.16 -29.13
N SER A 356 35.11 -3.90 -30.04
CA SER A 356 33.98 -3.37 -30.82
C SER A 356 32.75 -3.11 -29.96
N TYR A 357 31.94 -2.12 -30.34
CA TYR A 357 30.66 -1.86 -29.66
C TYR A 357 29.69 -3.06 -29.75
N ALA A 358 29.72 -3.81 -30.85
CA ALA A 358 28.90 -5.01 -31.02
C ALA A 358 29.18 -6.07 -29.96
N ALA A 359 30.43 -6.19 -29.48
CA ALA A 359 30.78 -7.10 -28.39
C ALA A 359 30.29 -6.60 -27.02
N GLN A 360 30.16 -5.28 -26.85
CA GLN A 360 29.71 -4.63 -25.60
C GLN A 360 28.17 -4.58 -25.49
N LEU A 361 27.47 -4.46 -26.61
CA LEU A 361 26.03 -4.26 -26.65
C LEU A 361 25.23 -5.33 -25.87
N PRO A 362 25.51 -6.65 -25.98
CA PRO A 362 24.81 -7.66 -25.18
C PRO A 362 24.96 -7.43 -23.68
N ALA A 363 26.16 -7.05 -23.22
CA ALA A 363 26.42 -6.78 -21.81
C ALA A 363 25.61 -5.58 -21.29
N LEU A 364 25.49 -4.53 -22.10
CA LEU A 364 24.70 -3.34 -21.78
C LEU A 364 23.19 -3.64 -21.74
N VAL A 365 22.69 -4.41 -22.71
CA VAL A 365 21.28 -4.84 -22.75
C VAL A 365 20.93 -5.73 -21.57
N ILE A 366 21.77 -6.72 -21.26
CA ILE A 366 21.56 -7.62 -20.11
C ILE A 366 21.60 -6.84 -18.79
N SER A 367 22.53 -5.89 -18.67
CA SER A 367 22.61 -4.96 -17.54
C SER A 367 21.32 -4.14 -17.40
N GLY A 368 20.86 -3.51 -18.49
CA GLY A 368 19.62 -2.76 -18.53
C GLY A 368 18.37 -3.59 -18.18
N LEU A 369 18.29 -4.83 -18.65
CA LEU A 369 17.23 -5.78 -18.28
C LEU A 369 17.25 -6.10 -16.78
N GLY A 370 18.44 -6.36 -16.23
CA GLY A 370 18.62 -6.61 -14.81
C GLY A 370 18.18 -5.43 -13.94
N MET A 371 18.61 -4.23 -14.32
CA MET A 371 18.20 -2.97 -13.72
C MET A 371 16.66 -2.79 -13.74
N SER A 372 16.02 -3.13 -14.86
CA SER A 372 14.57 -2.99 -15.06
C SER A 372 13.75 -3.89 -14.14
N LEU A 373 14.19 -5.15 -13.96
CA LEU A 373 13.52 -6.12 -13.09
C LEU A 373 13.73 -5.82 -11.58
N TYR A 374 14.70 -4.97 -11.25
CA TYR A 374 15.01 -4.61 -9.87
C TYR A 374 14.13 -3.46 -9.35
N PHE A 375 14.08 -2.31 -10.05
CA PHE A 375 13.57 -1.06 -9.45
C PHE A 375 12.12 -1.09 -8.97
N ALA A 376 11.18 -1.46 -9.84
CA ALA A 376 9.76 -1.45 -9.48
C ALA A 376 9.42 -2.51 -8.40
N PRO A 377 9.83 -3.79 -8.54
CA PRO A 377 9.54 -4.81 -7.53
C PRO A 377 10.28 -4.58 -6.21
N ALA A 378 11.51 -4.05 -6.22
CA ALA A 378 12.25 -3.75 -5.01
C ALA A 378 11.54 -2.68 -4.16
N SER A 379 11.01 -1.62 -4.79
CA SER A 379 10.23 -0.60 -4.08
C SER A 379 9.00 -1.20 -3.38
N ALA A 380 8.28 -2.11 -4.04
CA ALA A 380 7.13 -2.80 -3.45
C ALA A 380 7.54 -3.72 -2.27
N LEU A 381 8.68 -4.41 -2.37
CA LEU A 381 9.21 -5.25 -1.29
C LEU A 381 9.61 -4.42 -0.06
N VAL A 382 10.23 -3.25 -0.22
CA VAL A 382 10.53 -2.35 0.91
C VAL A 382 9.23 -1.93 1.59
N MET A 383 8.23 -1.47 0.83
CA MET A 383 6.98 -0.96 1.41
C MET A 383 6.15 -2.04 2.11
N SER A 384 6.20 -3.27 1.62
CA SER A 384 5.48 -4.41 2.21
C SER A 384 6.22 -5.06 3.40
N SER A 385 7.45 -4.67 3.68
CA SER A 385 8.27 -5.21 4.78
C SER A 385 8.05 -4.51 6.13
N VAL A 386 7.29 -3.43 6.15
CA VAL A 386 7.01 -2.59 7.33
C VAL A 386 5.51 -2.27 7.45
N LEU A 387 5.09 -1.80 8.62
CA LEU A 387 3.72 -1.33 8.86
C LEU A 387 3.43 -0.05 8.05
N PRO A 388 2.17 0.24 7.64
CA PRO A 388 1.82 1.42 6.85
C PRO A 388 2.32 2.75 7.42
N GLN A 389 2.32 2.89 8.75
CA GLN A 389 2.79 4.09 9.47
C GLN A 389 4.31 4.30 9.36
N GLU A 390 5.06 3.25 9.03
CA GLU A 390 6.52 3.24 8.97
C GLU A 390 7.05 3.29 7.53
N GLN A 391 6.18 3.26 6.52
CA GLN A 391 6.56 3.22 5.11
C GLN A 391 7.39 4.43 4.69
N GLY A 392 7.13 5.62 5.24
CA GLY A 392 7.94 6.82 4.99
C GLY A 392 9.39 6.67 5.47
N ILE A 393 9.58 6.12 6.68
CA ILE A 393 10.91 5.84 7.25
C ILE A 393 11.61 4.75 6.43
N ALA A 394 10.90 3.69 6.06
CA ALA A 394 11.44 2.60 5.25
C ALA A 394 11.88 3.06 3.86
N SER A 395 11.10 3.92 3.20
CA SER A 395 11.45 4.51 1.90
C SER A 395 12.67 5.41 2.02
N GLY A 396 12.70 6.28 3.05
CA GLY A 396 13.85 7.14 3.34
C GLY A 396 15.13 6.34 3.61
N ALA A 397 15.05 5.31 4.44
CA ALA A 397 16.17 4.41 4.73
C ALA A 397 16.69 3.70 3.48
N ASN A 398 15.79 3.21 2.62
CA ASN A 398 16.17 2.55 1.39
C ASN A 398 16.87 3.49 0.41
N ASN A 399 16.35 4.72 0.24
CA ASN A 399 16.99 5.72 -0.61
C ASN A 399 18.35 6.15 -0.06
N ALA A 400 18.47 6.38 1.26
CA ALA A 400 19.76 6.69 1.88
C ALA A 400 20.79 5.58 1.63
N LEU A 401 20.41 4.31 1.82
CA LEU A 401 21.30 3.17 1.55
C LEU A 401 21.67 3.02 0.07
N ARG A 402 20.78 3.38 -0.86
CA ARG A 402 21.09 3.40 -2.29
C ARG A 402 22.15 4.45 -2.61
N GLU A 403 22.02 5.67 -2.10
CA GLU A 403 23.00 6.75 -2.32
C GLU A 403 24.34 6.44 -1.64
N VAL A 404 24.32 5.88 -0.42
CA VAL A 404 25.54 5.35 0.23
C VAL A 404 26.19 4.28 -0.63
N GLY A 405 25.40 3.36 -1.20
CA GLY A 405 25.87 2.33 -2.12
C GLY A 405 26.59 2.96 -3.31
N GLY A 406 25.99 3.98 -3.94
CA GLY A 406 26.59 4.70 -5.06
C GLY A 406 27.94 5.35 -4.71
N ALA A 407 28.01 6.07 -3.59
CA ALA A 407 29.25 6.72 -3.13
C ALA A 407 30.36 5.69 -2.83
N LEU A 408 30.03 4.62 -2.09
CA LEU A 408 30.97 3.52 -1.82
C LEU A 408 31.38 2.80 -3.11
N GLY A 409 30.45 2.67 -4.06
CA GLY A 409 30.72 2.06 -5.36
C GLY A 409 31.80 2.79 -6.13
N VAL A 410 31.67 4.12 -6.29
CA VAL A 410 32.70 4.92 -6.97
C VAL A 410 34.05 4.76 -6.27
N ALA A 411 34.09 4.86 -4.94
CA ALA A 411 35.35 4.76 -4.19
C ALA A 411 36.00 3.36 -4.27
N VAL A 412 35.22 2.28 -4.10
CA VAL A 412 35.72 0.89 -4.13
C VAL A 412 36.19 0.52 -5.53
N MET A 413 35.40 0.81 -6.57
CA MET A 413 35.76 0.43 -7.94
C MET A 413 36.96 1.24 -8.43
N SER A 414 37.06 2.52 -8.07
CA SER A 414 38.23 3.34 -8.42
C SER A 414 39.49 2.91 -7.67
N SER A 415 39.36 2.45 -6.42
CA SER A 415 40.46 1.82 -5.69
C SER A 415 40.95 0.55 -6.37
N VAL A 416 40.03 -0.32 -6.80
CA VAL A 416 40.36 -1.56 -7.53
C VAL A 416 40.98 -1.24 -8.90
N PHE A 417 40.45 -0.25 -9.60
CA PHE A 417 40.97 0.24 -10.88
C PHE A 417 42.41 0.74 -10.72
N SER A 418 42.66 1.63 -9.76
CA SER A 418 43.97 2.26 -9.54
C SER A 418 45.04 1.27 -9.09
N ALA A 419 44.65 0.13 -8.50
CA ALA A 419 45.58 -0.90 -8.07
C ALA A 419 46.22 -1.66 -9.24
N ARG A 420 45.59 -1.68 -10.42
CA ARG A 420 46.04 -2.46 -11.58
C ARG A 420 46.06 -1.72 -12.91
N GLY A 421 45.52 -0.52 -12.98
CA GLY A 421 45.43 0.26 -14.20
C GLY A 421 45.68 1.74 -13.99
N GLY A 422 45.48 2.50 -15.06
CA GLY A 422 45.71 3.95 -15.08
C GLY A 422 45.30 4.57 -16.42
N TYR A 423 45.69 5.83 -16.61
CA TYR A 423 45.34 6.63 -17.80
C TYR A 423 46.48 6.73 -18.81
N ALA A 424 47.57 5.98 -18.64
CA ALA A 424 48.75 6.09 -19.49
C ALA A 424 48.51 5.52 -20.90
N SER A 425 47.70 4.47 -21.02
CA SER A 425 47.31 3.88 -22.29
C SER A 425 45.91 3.25 -22.21
N ALA A 426 45.29 2.99 -23.36
CA ALA A 426 44.01 2.28 -23.44
C ALA A 426 44.09 0.87 -22.84
N GLN A 427 45.26 0.23 -22.93
CA GLN A 427 45.50 -1.10 -22.35
C GLN A 427 45.60 -1.02 -20.83
N ASP A 428 46.36 -0.07 -20.28
CA ASP A 428 46.45 0.15 -18.83
C ASP A 428 45.08 0.46 -18.22
N PHE A 429 44.24 1.21 -18.95
CA PHE A 429 42.88 1.48 -18.51
C PHE A 429 42.05 0.19 -18.49
N ALA A 430 42.10 -0.62 -19.55
CA ALA A 430 41.37 -1.89 -19.62
C ALA A 430 41.81 -2.87 -18.52
N ASP A 431 43.10 -2.92 -18.20
CA ASP A 431 43.67 -3.79 -17.16
C ASP A 431 43.23 -3.40 -15.75
N GLY A 432 42.95 -2.11 -15.50
CA GLY A 432 42.30 -1.64 -14.28
C GLY A 432 40.76 -1.82 -14.29
N LEU A 433 40.12 -1.63 -15.44
CA LEU A 433 38.66 -1.70 -15.58
C LEU A 433 38.13 -3.11 -15.35
N ARG A 434 38.78 -4.13 -15.92
CA ARG A 434 38.36 -5.54 -15.80
C ARG A 434 38.17 -6.01 -14.35
N PRO A 435 39.16 -5.89 -13.44
CA PRO A 435 38.98 -6.30 -12.05
C PRO A 435 37.95 -5.44 -11.32
N ALA A 436 37.82 -4.14 -11.65
CA ALA A 436 36.80 -3.28 -11.06
C ALA A 436 35.38 -3.71 -11.46
N LEU A 437 35.15 -4.08 -12.73
CA LEU A 437 33.87 -4.62 -13.19
C LEU A 437 33.58 -6.00 -12.60
N TRP A 438 34.58 -6.86 -12.39
CA TRP A 438 34.40 -8.11 -11.65
C TRP A 438 34.01 -7.89 -10.19
N ALA A 439 34.62 -6.90 -9.51
CA ALA A 439 34.23 -6.52 -8.16
C ALA A 439 32.78 -6.00 -8.13
N GLY A 440 32.39 -5.17 -9.11
CA GLY A 440 31.01 -4.72 -9.29
C GLY A 440 30.05 -5.87 -9.53
N ALA A 441 30.37 -6.80 -10.44
CA ALA A 441 29.58 -8.00 -10.71
C ALA A 441 29.41 -8.89 -9.47
N ALA A 442 30.48 -9.08 -8.69
CA ALA A 442 30.45 -9.84 -7.44
C ALA A 442 29.55 -9.17 -6.40
N ALA A 443 29.62 -7.85 -6.24
CA ALA A 443 28.74 -7.10 -5.35
C ALA A 443 27.26 -7.25 -5.73
N VAL A 444 26.93 -7.13 -7.02
CA VAL A 444 25.55 -7.30 -7.50
C VAL A 444 25.10 -8.77 -7.38
N ALA A 445 25.98 -9.75 -7.60
CA ALA A 445 25.65 -11.16 -7.38
C ALA A 445 25.33 -11.45 -5.90
N LEU A 446 26.10 -10.86 -4.97
CA LEU A 446 25.81 -10.90 -3.53
C LEU A 446 24.48 -10.21 -3.21
N ALA A 447 24.14 -9.13 -3.92
CA ALA A 447 22.81 -8.50 -3.83
C ALA A 447 21.70 -9.49 -4.23
N GLY A 448 21.89 -10.24 -5.30
CA GLY A 448 20.99 -11.32 -5.73
C GLY A 448 20.83 -12.39 -4.65
N GLY A 449 21.92 -12.79 -4.01
CA GLY A 449 21.92 -13.67 -2.84
C GLY A 449 21.11 -13.09 -1.66
N ALA A 450 21.33 -11.82 -1.31
CA ALA A 450 20.57 -11.13 -0.27
C ALA A 450 19.07 -11.04 -0.59
N ALA A 451 18.71 -10.85 -1.86
CA ALA A 451 17.33 -10.87 -2.31
C ALA A 451 16.69 -12.27 -2.18
N LEU A 452 17.44 -13.35 -2.44
CA LEU A 452 16.96 -14.72 -2.24
C LEU A 452 16.68 -15.04 -0.76
N LEU A 453 17.42 -14.42 0.17
CA LEU A 453 17.24 -14.58 1.62
C LEU A 453 16.00 -13.87 2.17
N ILE A 454 15.33 -13.03 1.37
CA ILE A 454 14.05 -12.43 1.72
C ILE A 454 13.03 -13.56 1.91
N PRO A 455 12.29 -13.62 3.03
CA PRO A 455 11.28 -14.65 3.25
C PRO A 455 10.25 -14.66 2.11
N SER A 456 10.03 -15.80 1.47
CA SER A 456 8.90 -15.97 0.57
C SER A 456 7.62 -15.92 1.40
N ARG A 457 6.63 -15.09 1.01
CA ARG A 457 5.25 -15.38 1.41
C ARG A 457 4.96 -16.79 0.92
N ARG A 458 4.81 -17.75 1.83
CA ARG A 458 4.25 -19.05 1.47
C ARG A 458 2.90 -18.74 0.83
N ARG A 459 2.77 -19.00 -0.47
CA ARG A 459 1.46 -19.40 -0.99
C ARG A 459 1.01 -20.50 -0.05
N ALA A 460 -0.17 -20.37 0.54
CA ALA A 460 -0.88 -21.51 1.09
C ALA A 460 -1.20 -22.45 -0.09
N ARG A 461 -0.18 -23.19 -0.53
CA ARG A 461 -0.28 -24.46 -1.23
C ARG A 461 0.17 -25.48 -0.20
N ASP A 462 -0.57 -26.58 -0.12
CA ASP A 462 -0.46 -27.69 0.83
C ASP A 462 -1.41 -27.58 2.03
N GLY A 463 -2.71 -27.61 1.71
CA GLY A 463 -3.77 -28.21 2.51
C GLY A 463 -4.53 -29.31 1.75
N ALA A 464 -4.02 -29.77 0.60
CA ALA A 464 -4.52 -30.96 -0.07
C ALA A 464 -3.81 -32.17 0.53
N ALA A 465 -4.53 -32.96 1.31
CA ALA A 465 -4.08 -34.27 1.73
C ALA A 465 -3.82 -35.15 0.49
N PRO A 466 -2.72 -35.92 0.42
CA PRO A 466 -2.53 -36.90 -0.63
C PRO A 466 -3.60 -37.99 -0.53
N GLY A 467 -4.14 -38.40 -1.68
CA GLY A 467 -5.12 -39.47 -1.79
C GLY A 467 -4.66 -40.75 -1.09
N ALA A 468 -5.56 -41.32 -0.29
CA ALA A 468 -5.48 -42.73 0.07
C ALA A 468 -5.94 -43.53 -1.15
N ASP A 469 -5.00 -44.28 -1.71
CA ASP A 469 -5.24 -45.30 -2.72
C ASP A 469 -6.34 -46.27 -2.29
N ALA A 470 -7.15 -46.64 -3.27
CA ALA A 470 -8.05 -47.77 -3.21
C ALA A 470 -7.27 -49.09 -3.33
N ASP A 471 -7.82 -50.09 -2.64
CA ASP A 471 -7.64 -51.54 -2.77
C ASP A 471 -6.71 -52.24 -1.74
N GLY A 472 -7.33 -53.14 -0.97
CA GLY A 472 -6.70 -53.85 0.15
C GLY A 472 -7.65 -54.69 1.00
N ARG A 473 -8.52 -55.48 0.35
CA ARG A 473 -9.16 -56.73 0.82
C ARG A 473 -9.36 -57.03 2.33
N ARG A 474 -10.64 -57.34 2.61
CA ARG A 474 -11.19 -58.51 3.36
C ARG A 474 -11.48 -58.41 4.88
N LYS A 475 -12.76 -58.74 5.13
CA LYS A 475 -13.37 -59.59 6.18
C LYS A 475 -13.78 -58.95 7.52
N LEU A 476 -15.08 -58.70 7.61
CA LEU A 476 -15.87 -58.89 8.83
C LEU A 476 -15.89 -60.38 9.25
N PRO A 477 -16.04 -60.65 10.55
CA PRO A 477 -17.17 -61.48 10.95
C PRO A 477 -17.97 -60.92 12.13
N ALA A 478 -19.22 -61.40 12.18
CA ALA A 478 -20.33 -61.03 13.02
C ALA A 478 -20.29 -61.59 14.47
N GLY A 479 -21.13 -61.02 15.35
CA GLY A 479 -21.54 -61.61 16.63
C GLY A 479 -22.27 -60.61 17.54
N ALA A 480 -23.58 -60.80 17.73
CA ALA A 480 -24.51 -60.04 18.60
C ALA A 480 -24.29 -60.30 20.12
N PRO A 481 -25.14 -59.87 21.10
CA PRO A 481 -26.35 -59.00 21.14
C PRO A 481 -26.34 -57.95 22.31
N PRO A 482 -27.45 -57.22 22.62
CA PRO A 482 -27.46 -56.03 23.49
C PRO A 482 -27.93 -56.26 24.94
N GLY A 483 -27.54 -55.38 25.89
CA GLY A 483 -28.19 -55.29 27.20
C GLY A 483 -27.45 -54.50 28.30
N ALA A 484 -28.12 -53.45 28.80
CA ALA A 484 -28.23 -52.92 30.19
C ALA A 484 -26.99 -52.78 31.12
N PHE A 485 -26.90 -51.63 31.81
CA PHE A 485 -26.93 -51.40 33.28
C PHE A 485 -26.39 -49.98 33.60
N ARG A 486 -27.25 -49.05 34.07
CA ARG A 486 -27.33 -48.50 35.44
C ARG A 486 -26.02 -47.95 36.06
N GLY A 487 -26.07 -46.69 36.47
CA GLY A 487 -25.98 -46.36 37.90
C GLY A 487 -24.96 -45.31 38.35
N THR A 488 -25.52 -44.29 39.03
CA THR A 488 -25.01 -43.60 40.24
C THR A 488 -24.06 -42.39 40.12
N ALA A 489 -24.63 -41.22 40.44
CA ALA A 489 -24.00 -40.04 41.09
C ALA A 489 -23.67 -40.39 42.59
N PRO A 490 -23.02 -39.54 43.45
CA PRO A 490 -23.42 -38.13 43.70
C PRO A 490 -22.37 -37.11 44.24
N GLN A 491 -22.75 -35.83 44.18
CA GLN A 491 -22.72 -34.74 45.20
C GLN A 491 -21.43 -34.22 45.89
N GLY A 492 -21.43 -32.89 46.13
CA GLY A 492 -20.74 -32.19 47.23
C GLY A 492 -20.11 -30.84 46.82
N SER A 493 -20.89 -29.75 46.66
CA SER A 493 -21.19 -28.69 47.66
C SER A 493 -20.02 -27.79 48.12
N CYS A 494 -20.11 -26.51 47.70
CA CYS A 494 -20.07 -25.28 48.51
C CYS A 494 -18.91 -25.03 49.51
N ARG A 495 -18.13 -23.95 49.31
CA ARG A 495 -18.20 -22.72 50.11
C ARG A 495 -17.12 -21.68 49.77
N THR A 496 -17.53 -20.44 49.95
CA THR A 496 -16.86 -19.14 49.89
C THR A 496 -15.84 -18.93 51.01
N ALA A 497 -14.81 -18.11 50.77
CA ALA A 497 -14.34 -17.07 51.71
C ALA A 497 -13.26 -16.16 51.10
N ALA A 498 -13.42 -14.87 51.37
CA ALA A 498 -12.54 -13.76 51.01
C ALA A 498 -11.24 -13.72 51.82
N GLY A 499 -10.24 -13.00 51.31
CA GLY A 499 -9.05 -12.63 52.09
C GLY A 499 -7.99 -11.93 51.24
N ARG A 500 -7.67 -10.69 51.62
CA ARG A 500 -6.92 -9.67 50.87
C ARG A 500 -5.39 -9.74 51.19
N PRO A 501 -4.54 -8.80 50.74
CA PRO A 501 -3.38 -9.03 49.88
C PRO A 501 -2.01 -8.96 50.60
N VAL A 502 -0.93 -9.48 50.01
CA VAL A 502 0.45 -9.13 50.43
C VAL A 502 1.39 -8.95 49.24
N THR A 503 2.20 -7.92 49.42
CA THR A 503 3.26 -7.27 48.65
C THR A 503 4.46 -8.13 48.25
N ALA A 504 5.19 -7.59 47.28
CA ALA A 504 6.41 -8.08 46.64
C ALA A 504 7.58 -8.42 47.57
N SER A 505 8.36 -9.44 47.18
CA SER A 505 9.81 -9.48 47.39
C SER A 505 10.51 -10.33 46.33
N ARG A 506 11.46 -9.72 45.62
CA ARG A 506 12.48 -10.38 44.79
C ARG A 506 13.42 -11.19 45.68
N THR A 507 13.72 -12.43 45.31
CA THR A 507 15.09 -12.99 45.20
C THR A 507 15.02 -14.37 44.55
N GLY A 508 15.93 -14.63 43.62
CA GLY A 508 15.81 -15.69 42.64
C GLY A 508 16.14 -17.10 43.11
N THR A 509 15.75 -18.04 42.26
CA THR A 509 16.38 -19.33 42.01
C THR A 509 15.80 -19.83 40.69
N ALA A 510 16.66 -20.22 39.74
CA ALA A 510 16.22 -20.81 38.47
C ALA A 510 15.79 -22.27 38.68
N PRO A 511 14.74 -22.75 37.98
CA PRO A 511 14.55 -24.17 37.72
C PRO A 511 14.46 -24.49 36.20
N PRO A 512 14.48 -25.79 35.82
CA PRO A 512 15.20 -26.27 34.64
C PRO A 512 14.38 -26.33 33.35
N ARG A 513 15.11 -26.48 32.24
CA ARG A 513 14.60 -26.82 30.91
C ARG A 513 13.90 -28.18 30.91
N GLN A 514 12.59 -28.18 30.62
CA GLN A 514 11.93 -29.26 29.90
C GLN A 514 11.10 -28.64 28.77
N ALA A 515 11.45 -29.03 27.54
CA ALA A 515 10.81 -28.60 26.32
C ALA A 515 9.58 -29.48 26.05
N GLY A 516 8.39 -28.89 26.16
CA GLY A 516 7.20 -29.32 25.43
C GLY A 516 7.02 -28.47 24.17
N PRO A 517 6.30 -28.95 23.14
CA PRO A 517 6.19 -28.23 21.88
C PRO A 517 5.43 -26.93 22.09
N PHE A 518 6.12 -25.80 21.94
CA PHE A 518 5.50 -24.49 21.86
C PHE A 518 4.61 -24.45 20.60
N SER A 519 3.31 -24.61 20.81
CA SER A 519 2.30 -24.23 19.85
C SER A 519 2.42 -22.73 19.61
N TYR A 520 2.67 -22.32 18.37
CA TYR A 520 2.59 -20.92 17.98
C TYR A 520 1.10 -20.53 17.95
N SER A 521 0.51 -20.16 19.09
CA SER A 521 -0.75 -19.41 19.05
C SER A 521 -0.40 -17.99 18.60
N CYS A 522 -0.90 -17.62 17.42
CA CYS A 522 -0.96 -16.22 17.03
C CYS A 522 -1.91 -15.56 18.04
N ALA A 523 -1.38 -14.78 18.98
CA ALA A 523 -2.19 -14.15 20.00
C ALA A 523 -3.29 -13.28 19.35
N VAL A 524 -4.55 -13.54 19.71
CA VAL A 524 -5.71 -12.73 19.34
C VAL A 524 -5.40 -11.27 19.62
N GLN A 525 -5.60 -10.39 18.63
CA GLN A 525 -5.33 -8.97 18.81
C GLN A 525 -6.45 -8.35 19.65
N GLU A 526 -6.15 -8.10 20.92
CA GLU A 526 -7.03 -7.46 21.89
C GLU A 526 -6.60 -6.00 22.12
N LEU A 527 -7.56 -5.07 22.07
CA LEU A 527 -7.37 -3.66 22.35
C LEU A 527 -8.43 -3.19 23.35
N HIS A 528 -8.05 -2.29 24.26
CA HIS A 528 -8.99 -1.64 25.18
C HIS A 528 -9.23 -0.19 24.76
N ASP A 529 -10.45 0.30 25.03
CA ASP A 529 -10.90 1.65 24.65
C ASP A 529 -10.67 1.96 23.16
N ALA A 530 -10.85 0.95 22.31
CA ALA A 530 -10.50 1.02 20.89
C ALA A 530 -11.60 1.76 20.10
N PRO A 531 -11.25 2.76 19.26
CA PRO A 531 -12.24 3.49 18.48
C PRO A 531 -12.92 2.58 17.46
N LEU A 532 -14.27 2.58 17.44
CA LEU A 532 -15.03 1.78 16.47
C LEU A 532 -15.30 2.51 15.16
N ALA A 533 -15.23 3.85 15.13
CA ALA A 533 -15.43 4.64 13.91
C ALA A 533 -14.63 4.14 12.69
N PRO A 534 -13.32 3.81 12.78
CA PRO A 534 -12.58 3.28 11.62
C PRO A 534 -13.07 1.93 11.09
N LEU A 535 -13.90 1.22 11.87
CA LEU A 535 -14.47 -0.07 11.51
C LEU A 535 -15.86 0.04 10.87
N THR A 536 -16.44 1.24 10.77
CA THR A 536 -17.74 1.47 10.12
C THR A 536 -17.58 2.22 8.80
N THR A 537 -18.44 1.96 7.81
CA THR A 537 -18.39 2.70 6.53
C THR A 537 -18.77 4.17 6.70
N PHE A 538 -19.62 4.49 7.68
CA PHE A 538 -19.93 5.84 8.11
C PHE A 538 -18.72 6.61 8.66
N ARG A 539 -17.71 5.91 9.18
CA ARG A 539 -16.62 6.49 9.97
C ARG A 539 -17.14 7.21 11.21
N LEU A 540 -18.16 6.63 11.83
CA LEU A 540 -18.84 7.10 13.03
C LEU A 540 -18.87 6.00 14.09
N GLY A 541 -18.83 6.39 15.36
CA GLY A 541 -18.84 5.48 16.51
C GLY A 541 -17.76 5.77 17.54
N GLY A 542 -18.16 5.79 18.81
CA GLY A 542 -17.24 5.88 19.95
C GLY A 542 -16.46 4.58 20.20
N PRO A 543 -15.65 4.53 21.27
CA PRO A 543 -14.79 3.39 21.57
C PRO A 543 -15.56 2.19 22.14
N ALA A 544 -15.05 0.97 21.91
CA ALA A 544 -15.45 -0.20 22.69
C ALA A 544 -14.56 -0.33 23.94
N THR A 545 -15.13 -0.77 25.06
CA THR A 545 -14.35 -1.12 26.26
C THR A 545 -13.27 -2.16 25.94
N ARG A 546 -13.63 -3.16 25.12
CA ARG A 546 -12.73 -4.18 24.62
C ARG A 546 -13.02 -4.45 23.15
N LEU A 547 -12.00 -4.49 22.30
CA LEU A 547 -12.08 -4.90 20.90
C LEU A 547 -11.21 -6.14 20.70
N VAL A 548 -11.82 -7.22 20.23
CA VAL A 548 -11.18 -8.49 19.90
C VAL A 548 -11.24 -8.69 18.40
N THR A 549 -10.12 -8.96 17.75
CA THR A 549 -10.11 -9.33 16.33
C THR A 549 -9.82 -10.81 16.17
N ALA A 550 -10.82 -11.57 15.73
CA ALA A 550 -10.72 -13.00 15.48
C ALA A 550 -10.44 -13.29 13.99
N THR A 551 -9.45 -14.12 13.73
CA THR A 551 -8.97 -14.50 12.40
C THR A 551 -9.27 -15.96 12.04
N THR A 552 -9.72 -16.75 13.01
CA THR A 552 -10.19 -18.14 12.82
C THR A 552 -11.59 -18.35 13.39
N ASP A 553 -12.30 -19.38 12.91
CA ASP A 553 -13.64 -19.72 13.41
C ASP A 553 -13.58 -20.08 14.91
N ASP A 554 -12.51 -20.76 15.34
CA ASP A 554 -12.27 -21.10 16.74
C ASP A 554 -12.08 -19.87 17.63
N GLU A 555 -11.38 -18.83 17.14
CA GLU A 555 -11.22 -17.57 17.85
C GLU A 555 -12.54 -16.81 17.97
N VAL A 556 -13.38 -16.85 16.93
CA VAL A 556 -14.74 -16.28 16.99
C VAL A 556 -15.55 -16.99 18.07
N ILE A 557 -15.59 -18.32 18.05
CA ILE A 557 -16.31 -19.13 19.03
C ILE A 557 -15.77 -18.88 20.45
N ALA A 558 -14.45 -18.82 20.62
CA ALA A 558 -13.82 -18.59 21.91
C ALA A 558 -14.19 -17.22 22.49
N ALA A 559 -14.14 -16.15 21.68
CA ALA A 559 -14.50 -14.81 22.11
C ALA A 559 -16.00 -14.67 22.43
N VAL A 560 -16.87 -15.32 21.65
CA VAL A 560 -18.32 -15.37 21.92
C VAL A 560 -18.59 -16.11 23.23
N ARG A 561 -17.98 -17.28 23.43
CA ARG A 561 -18.12 -18.06 24.66
C ARG A 561 -17.64 -17.30 25.88
N GLU A 562 -16.49 -16.62 25.79
CA GLU A 562 -15.96 -15.78 26.86
C GLU A 562 -16.96 -14.68 27.26
N ALA A 563 -17.54 -13.99 26.27
CA ALA A 563 -18.53 -12.95 26.52
C ALA A 563 -19.81 -13.53 27.16
N ASP A 564 -20.28 -14.68 26.67
CA ASP A 564 -21.46 -15.37 27.20
C ASP A 564 -21.24 -15.87 28.64
N ASP A 565 -20.08 -16.47 28.92
CA ASP A 565 -19.73 -17.00 30.25
C ASP A 565 -19.56 -15.89 31.29
N THR A 566 -19.11 -14.71 30.86
CA THR A 566 -18.89 -13.55 31.75
C THR A 566 -20.10 -12.62 31.83
N GLY A 567 -21.14 -12.82 31.00
CA GLY A 567 -22.26 -11.89 30.86
C GLY A 567 -21.87 -10.53 30.27
N THR A 568 -20.73 -10.47 29.57
CA THR A 568 -20.24 -9.23 28.96
C THR A 568 -21.05 -8.94 27.68
N PRO A 569 -21.63 -7.73 27.52
CA PRO A 569 -22.29 -7.36 26.27
C PRO A 569 -21.37 -7.54 25.07
N LEU A 570 -21.87 -8.17 24.01
CA LEU A 570 -21.09 -8.52 22.81
C LEU A 570 -21.63 -7.80 21.57
N LEU A 571 -20.77 -7.09 20.85
CA LEU A 571 -21.06 -6.50 19.55
C LEU A 571 -20.27 -7.23 18.47
N LEU A 572 -20.96 -7.86 17.52
CA LEU A 572 -20.33 -8.49 16.37
C LEU A 572 -20.12 -7.48 15.23
N ILE A 573 -18.89 -7.39 14.74
CA ILE A 573 -18.51 -6.49 13.64
C ILE A 573 -17.96 -7.34 12.48
N GLY A 574 -18.73 -7.46 11.40
CA GLY A 574 -18.24 -7.98 10.12
C GLY A 574 -17.48 -6.87 9.36
N GLY A 575 -17.96 -6.51 8.18
CA GLY A 575 -17.40 -5.37 7.42
C GLY A 575 -17.88 -3.97 7.84
N GLY A 576 -18.70 -3.86 8.90
CA GLY A 576 -19.16 -2.58 9.47
C GLY A 576 -19.95 -1.65 8.53
N SER A 577 -20.48 -2.20 7.44
CA SER A 577 -21.21 -1.45 6.41
C SER A 577 -22.67 -1.16 6.75
N ASN A 578 -23.17 -1.68 7.86
CA ASN A 578 -24.58 -1.56 8.28
C ASN A 578 -24.75 -1.19 9.76
N LEU A 579 -23.74 -0.54 10.36
CA LEU A 579 -23.71 -0.17 11.78
C LEU A 579 -23.78 1.35 11.96
N VAL A 580 -24.63 1.79 12.89
CA VAL A 580 -24.67 3.16 13.42
C VAL A 580 -24.40 3.09 14.91
N ILE A 581 -23.17 3.40 15.30
CA ILE A 581 -22.69 3.25 16.68
C ILE A 581 -22.70 4.61 17.37
N GLY A 582 -23.27 4.73 18.56
CA GLY A 582 -23.30 5.98 19.32
C GLY A 582 -21.92 6.57 19.59
N ASP A 583 -21.86 7.90 19.77
CA ASP A 583 -20.59 8.62 20.05
C ASP A 583 -19.96 8.21 21.39
N LYS A 584 -20.77 7.70 22.34
CA LYS A 584 -20.29 7.11 23.60
C LYS A 584 -19.63 5.73 23.40
N GLY A 585 -19.82 5.11 22.24
CA GLY A 585 -19.27 3.80 21.90
C GLY A 585 -20.08 2.64 22.45
N PHE A 586 -19.39 1.53 22.77
CA PHE A 586 -20.01 0.28 23.21
C PHE A 586 -19.39 -0.20 24.52
N ALA A 587 -20.18 -0.24 25.59
CA ALA A 587 -19.77 -0.69 26.91
C ALA A 587 -19.79 -2.23 27.00
N GLY A 588 -18.82 -2.87 26.35
CA GLY A 588 -18.71 -4.32 26.25
C GLY A 588 -17.55 -4.76 25.36
N THR A 589 -17.62 -6.01 24.89
CA THR A 589 -16.67 -6.57 23.93
C THR A 589 -17.20 -6.38 22.51
N ALA A 590 -16.49 -5.63 21.68
CA ALA A 590 -16.66 -5.65 20.23
C ALA A 590 -15.79 -6.76 19.65
N LEU A 591 -16.39 -7.72 18.95
CA LEU A 591 -15.70 -8.80 18.24
C LEU A 591 -15.71 -8.52 16.74
N ARG A 592 -14.54 -8.19 16.19
CA ARG A 592 -14.32 -8.08 14.75
C ARG A 592 -14.06 -9.46 14.17
N ILE A 593 -14.96 -9.92 13.29
CA ILE A 593 -14.83 -11.17 12.54
C ILE A 593 -13.98 -10.89 11.30
N ALA A 594 -12.69 -11.23 11.38
CA ALA A 594 -11.70 -11.07 10.32
C ALA A 594 -11.21 -12.44 9.78
N THR A 595 -12.07 -13.45 9.84
CA THR A 595 -11.79 -14.77 9.26
C THR A 595 -11.65 -14.67 7.75
N VAL A 596 -10.69 -15.38 7.17
CA VAL A 596 -10.43 -15.40 5.72
C VAL A 596 -10.63 -16.81 5.22
N GLY A 597 -11.34 -16.94 4.11
CA GLY A 597 -11.66 -18.24 3.55
C GLY A 597 -12.51 -18.10 2.30
N PHE A 598 -11.99 -18.64 1.20
CA PHE A 598 -12.69 -18.77 -0.06
C PHE A 598 -12.28 -20.11 -0.65
N SER A 599 -13.25 -21.02 -0.76
CA SER A 599 -13.10 -22.31 -1.42
C SER A 599 -14.11 -22.40 -2.54
N LEU A 600 -13.65 -22.75 -3.73
CA LEU A 600 -14.51 -22.94 -4.90
C LEU A 600 -14.19 -24.30 -5.51
N ASP A 601 -15.16 -25.20 -5.51
CA ASP A 601 -15.08 -26.55 -6.07
C ASP A 601 -16.23 -26.74 -7.07
N GLY A 602 -15.91 -26.68 -8.36
CA GLY A 602 -16.92 -26.57 -9.41
C GLY A 602 -17.82 -25.34 -9.17
N THR A 603 -19.12 -25.58 -8.99
CA THR A 603 -20.11 -24.54 -8.69
C THR A 603 -20.36 -24.33 -7.19
N ALA A 604 -19.74 -25.13 -6.32
CA ALA A 604 -19.89 -25.00 -4.88
C ALA A 604 -18.88 -23.99 -4.32
N LEU A 605 -19.39 -22.89 -3.77
CA LEU A 605 -18.60 -21.84 -3.13
C LEU A 605 -18.79 -21.88 -1.62
N GLU A 606 -17.69 -21.88 -0.86
CA GLU A 606 -17.70 -21.67 0.59
C GLU A 606 -16.89 -20.41 0.93
N LEU A 607 -17.49 -19.51 1.70
CA LEU A 607 -16.86 -18.28 2.19
C LEU A 607 -16.81 -18.27 3.72
N ALA A 608 -15.67 -17.88 4.29
CA ALA A 608 -15.58 -17.55 5.71
C ALA A 608 -16.33 -16.24 6.00
N ALA A 609 -16.85 -16.09 7.22
CA ALA A 609 -17.71 -14.97 7.60
C ALA A 609 -17.05 -13.59 7.45
N GLY A 610 -15.73 -13.50 7.64
CA GLY A 610 -14.94 -12.28 7.47
C GLY A 610 -14.47 -12.00 6.04
N GLU A 611 -14.69 -12.90 5.08
CA GLU A 611 -14.28 -12.70 3.68
C GLU A 611 -14.95 -11.44 3.12
N VAL A 612 -14.19 -10.60 2.42
CA VAL A 612 -14.70 -9.35 1.84
C VAL A 612 -15.67 -9.69 0.70
N TRP A 613 -16.95 -9.30 0.86
CA TRP A 613 -18.01 -9.73 -0.04
C TRP A 613 -17.79 -9.30 -1.50
N THR A 614 -17.37 -8.04 -1.71
CA THR A 614 -17.12 -7.53 -3.06
C THR A 614 -16.00 -8.28 -3.78
N ASP A 615 -14.96 -8.70 -3.07
CA ASP A 615 -13.85 -9.46 -3.63
C ASP A 615 -14.27 -10.90 -3.94
N ALA A 616 -15.10 -11.51 -3.09
CA ALA A 616 -15.68 -12.82 -3.35
C ALA A 616 -16.52 -12.84 -4.64
N VAL A 617 -17.41 -11.85 -4.82
CA VAL A 617 -18.22 -11.72 -6.05
C VAL A 617 -17.34 -11.49 -7.28
N ALA A 618 -16.25 -10.73 -7.16
CA ALA A 618 -15.32 -10.54 -8.27
C ALA A 618 -14.68 -11.86 -8.69
N ARG A 619 -14.19 -12.64 -7.72
CA ARG A 619 -13.53 -13.94 -7.95
C ARG A 619 -14.47 -14.99 -8.54
N THR A 620 -15.75 -15.00 -8.17
CA THR A 620 -16.73 -15.93 -8.77
C THR A 620 -17.04 -15.57 -10.22
N VAL A 621 -17.14 -14.26 -10.51
CA VAL A 621 -17.33 -13.79 -11.89
C VAL A 621 -16.11 -14.06 -12.76
N GLU A 622 -14.90 -13.90 -12.24
CA GLU A 622 -13.66 -14.28 -12.91
C GLU A 622 -13.56 -15.79 -13.18
N ALA A 623 -14.15 -16.61 -12.30
CA ALA A 623 -14.28 -18.05 -12.49
C ALA A 623 -15.39 -18.45 -13.48
N GLY A 624 -16.13 -17.49 -14.05
CA GLY A 624 -17.20 -17.76 -15.02
C GLY A 624 -18.53 -18.22 -14.41
N LEU A 625 -18.70 -18.08 -13.09
CA LEU A 625 -19.86 -18.61 -12.37
C LEU A 625 -20.91 -17.54 -12.08
N ALA A 626 -22.16 -17.84 -12.45
CA ALA A 626 -23.33 -17.01 -12.25
C ALA A 626 -24.04 -17.28 -10.91
N GLY A 627 -24.80 -16.31 -10.45
CA GLY A 627 -25.70 -16.40 -9.30
C GLY A 627 -25.59 -15.24 -8.32
N ILE A 628 -24.46 -14.53 -8.30
CA ILE A 628 -24.21 -13.42 -7.35
C ILE A 628 -23.61 -12.17 -8.03
N GLU A 629 -23.50 -12.13 -9.35
CA GLU A 629 -22.88 -11.05 -10.11
C GLU A 629 -23.61 -9.70 -9.97
N CYS A 630 -24.93 -9.70 -9.79
CA CYS A 630 -25.70 -8.47 -9.57
C CYS A 630 -25.61 -7.96 -8.11
N LEU A 631 -24.89 -8.68 -7.25
CA LEU A 631 -24.56 -8.28 -5.88
C LEU A 631 -23.19 -7.61 -5.80
N ALA A 632 -22.54 -7.36 -6.93
CA ALA A 632 -21.24 -6.71 -7.00
C ALA A 632 -21.24 -5.30 -6.39
N GLY A 633 -20.16 -4.96 -5.68
CA GLY A 633 -19.98 -3.65 -5.06
C GLY A 633 -20.84 -3.39 -3.83
N ILE A 634 -21.46 -4.42 -3.24
CA ILE A 634 -22.04 -4.33 -1.90
C ILE A 634 -20.90 -4.40 -0.87
N PRO A 635 -20.72 -3.38 -0.01
CA PRO A 635 -19.69 -3.40 1.02
C PRO A 635 -20.08 -4.33 2.17
N GLY A 636 -19.09 -4.89 2.86
CA GLY A 636 -19.32 -5.77 4.00
C GLY A 636 -18.56 -7.08 3.88
N SER A 637 -18.88 -8.00 4.78
CA SER A 637 -18.32 -9.35 4.81
C SER A 637 -19.35 -10.40 4.39
N ALA A 638 -18.89 -11.54 3.89
CA ALA A 638 -19.76 -12.62 3.43
C ALA A 638 -20.71 -13.13 4.53
N GLY A 639 -20.24 -13.24 5.77
CA GLY A 639 -21.05 -13.69 6.91
C GLY A 639 -22.18 -12.73 7.29
N ALA A 640 -22.11 -11.46 6.88
CA ALA A 640 -23.20 -10.50 7.09
C ALA A 640 -24.33 -10.66 6.07
N THR A 641 -24.08 -11.30 4.91
CA THR A 641 -25.07 -11.43 3.84
C THR A 641 -26.32 -12.23 4.20
N PRO A 642 -26.25 -13.38 4.90
CA PRO A 642 -27.46 -14.11 5.32
C PRO A 642 -28.24 -13.38 6.44
N ILE A 643 -27.62 -12.45 7.18
CA ILE A 643 -28.28 -11.79 8.32
C ILE A 643 -29.56 -11.09 7.88
N GLN A 644 -29.54 -10.40 6.75
CA GLN A 644 -30.71 -9.68 6.24
C GLN A 644 -31.14 -10.16 4.85
N ASN A 645 -30.70 -11.33 4.39
CA ASN A 645 -30.90 -11.74 2.99
C ASN A 645 -30.49 -10.61 2.02
N VAL A 646 -29.19 -10.26 2.04
CA VAL A 646 -28.65 -9.16 1.23
C VAL A 646 -28.99 -9.36 -0.23
N GLY A 647 -29.52 -8.31 -0.86
CA GLY A 647 -29.96 -8.37 -2.25
C GLY A 647 -29.97 -7.01 -2.92
N ALA A 648 -29.64 -6.99 -4.21
CA ALA A 648 -29.64 -5.81 -5.05
C ALA A 648 -29.85 -6.20 -6.52
N TYR A 649 -30.39 -5.26 -7.31
CA TYR A 649 -30.55 -5.42 -8.77
C TYR A 649 -31.20 -6.76 -9.19
N GLY A 650 -32.22 -7.20 -8.44
CA GLY A 650 -33.02 -8.38 -8.79
C GLY A 650 -32.42 -9.74 -8.38
N GLN A 651 -31.29 -9.74 -7.68
CA GLN A 651 -30.70 -10.92 -7.04
C GLN A 651 -30.69 -10.75 -5.52
N GLU A 652 -30.76 -11.87 -4.80
CA GLU A 652 -30.64 -11.95 -3.35
C GLU A 652 -29.77 -13.18 -3.02
N VAL A 653 -29.00 -13.12 -1.93
CA VAL A 653 -28.13 -14.26 -1.57
C VAL A 653 -28.91 -15.55 -1.31
N SER A 654 -30.14 -15.46 -0.83
CA SER A 654 -31.00 -16.62 -0.58
C SER A 654 -31.27 -17.49 -1.81
N SER A 655 -31.16 -16.96 -3.04
CA SER A 655 -31.34 -17.77 -4.25
C SER A 655 -30.15 -18.68 -4.55
N THR A 656 -29.02 -18.49 -3.88
CA THR A 656 -27.78 -19.24 -4.12
C THR A 656 -27.21 -19.87 -2.86
N ILE A 657 -27.53 -19.36 -1.66
CA ILE A 657 -27.09 -19.99 -0.41
C ILE A 657 -27.65 -21.42 -0.33
N THR A 658 -26.79 -22.40 -0.11
CA THR A 658 -27.20 -23.79 0.14
C THR A 658 -27.26 -24.05 1.64
N GLU A 659 -26.23 -23.62 2.36
CA GLU A 659 -26.06 -23.84 3.80
C GLU A 659 -25.38 -22.65 4.47
N VAL A 660 -25.68 -22.42 5.75
CA VAL A 660 -24.99 -21.48 6.63
C VAL A 660 -24.46 -22.22 7.84
N ILE A 661 -23.14 -22.14 8.06
CA ILE A 661 -22.49 -22.69 9.25
C ILE A 661 -22.42 -21.59 10.29
N ALA A 662 -23.04 -21.82 11.43
CA ALA A 662 -23.14 -20.84 12.52
C ALA A 662 -22.81 -21.48 13.86
N TYR A 663 -22.30 -20.68 14.78
CA TYR A 663 -22.23 -21.03 16.20
C TYR A 663 -23.57 -20.70 16.85
N ASP A 664 -24.26 -21.70 17.41
CA ASP A 664 -25.48 -21.52 18.21
C ASP A 664 -25.07 -21.29 19.67
N ARG A 665 -25.26 -20.06 20.15
CA ARG A 665 -24.92 -19.64 21.52
C ARG A 665 -25.74 -20.34 22.59
N ILE A 666 -26.92 -20.88 22.24
CA ILE A 666 -27.79 -21.60 23.17
C ILE A 666 -27.30 -23.04 23.36
N SER A 667 -27.13 -23.80 22.26
CA SER A 667 -26.62 -25.19 22.35
C SER A 667 -25.13 -25.25 22.60
N ARG A 668 -24.42 -24.14 22.36
CA ARG A 668 -22.96 -24.00 22.41
C ARG A 668 -22.21 -24.87 21.40
N GLU A 669 -22.86 -25.22 20.29
CA GLU A 669 -22.32 -26.06 19.22
C GLU A 669 -22.29 -25.30 17.89
N THR A 670 -21.41 -25.76 16.99
CA THR A 670 -21.44 -25.33 15.59
C THR A 670 -22.52 -26.12 14.85
N VAL A 671 -23.48 -25.41 14.27
CA VAL A 671 -24.61 -25.98 13.52
C VAL A 671 -24.50 -25.61 12.04
N THR A 672 -24.99 -26.50 11.18
CA THR A 672 -25.16 -26.24 9.75
C THR A 672 -26.65 -26.12 9.47
N LEU A 673 -27.09 -24.95 9.03
CA LEU A 673 -28.48 -24.65 8.69
C LEU A 673 -28.64 -24.68 7.18
N SER A 674 -29.59 -25.46 6.68
CA SER A 674 -29.99 -25.43 5.26
C SER A 674 -30.62 -24.08 4.88
N ASN A 675 -30.74 -23.80 3.58
CA ASN A 675 -31.42 -22.61 3.06
C ASN A 675 -32.84 -22.44 3.65
N GLU A 676 -33.62 -23.52 3.72
CA GLU A 676 -34.98 -23.50 4.26
C GLU A 676 -34.98 -23.15 5.76
N GLU A 677 -34.07 -23.73 6.53
CA GLU A 677 -33.92 -23.46 7.96
C GLU A 677 -33.45 -22.04 8.27
N CYS A 678 -32.81 -21.37 7.30
CA CYS A 678 -32.46 -19.95 7.39
C CYS A 678 -33.68 -19.02 7.25
N ARG A 679 -34.83 -19.51 6.77
CA ARG A 679 -36.12 -18.79 6.67
C ARG A 679 -36.01 -17.41 6.01
N PHE A 680 -35.33 -17.34 4.86
CA PHE A 680 -35.13 -16.08 4.14
C PHE A 680 -36.45 -15.48 3.64
N SER A 681 -36.57 -14.16 3.76
CA SER A 681 -37.61 -13.35 3.11
C SER A 681 -37.04 -11.96 2.79
N TYR A 682 -37.86 -11.04 2.26
CA TYR A 682 -37.36 -9.72 1.85
C TYR A 682 -36.73 -8.98 3.04
N ARG A 683 -35.43 -8.74 2.96
CA ARG A 683 -34.64 -8.06 4.02
C ARG A 683 -34.69 -8.74 5.39
N HIS A 684 -34.94 -10.04 5.43
CA HIS A 684 -35.14 -10.79 6.67
C HIS A 684 -34.69 -12.26 6.57
N SER A 685 -34.38 -12.85 7.72
CA SER A 685 -33.95 -14.23 7.90
C SER A 685 -34.13 -14.64 9.36
N ARG A 686 -33.94 -15.93 9.65
CA ARG A 686 -33.87 -16.46 11.01
C ARG A 686 -32.82 -15.76 11.87
N PHE A 687 -31.66 -15.42 11.29
CA PHE A 687 -30.58 -14.71 12.01
C PHE A 687 -31.00 -13.31 12.47
N LYS A 688 -31.86 -12.62 11.69
CA LYS A 688 -32.44 -11.33 12.10
C LYS A 688 -33.60 -11.49 13.09
N ALA A 689 -34.34 -12.60 13.04
CA ALA A 689 -35.39 -12.91 14.01
C ALA A 689 -34.84 -13.32 15.38
N GLU A 690 -33.68 -13.98 15.40
CA GLU A 690 -32.99 -14.48 16.59
C GLU A 690 -31.58 -13.86 16.72
N PRO A 691 -31.45 -12.52 16.85
CA PRO A 691 -30.17 -11.81 16.73
C PRO A 691 -29.15 -12.15 17.82
N GLU A 692 -29.60 -12.68 18.96
CA GLU A 692 -28.73 -13.06 20.07
C GLU A 692 -28.26 -14.52 20.00
N ARG A 693 -28.82 -15.34 19.12
CA ARG A 693 -28.59 -16.79 19.15
C ARG A 693 -27.44 -17.25 18.27
N PHE A 694 -27.39 -16.80 17.03
CA PHE A 694 -26.52 -17.38 16.02
C PHE A 694 -25.39 -16.42 15.63
N VAL A 695 -24.16 -16.95 15.55
CA VAL A 695 -23.00 -16.25 14.99
C VAL A 695 -22.57 -16.95 13.71
N VAL A 696 -22.76 -16.32 12.55
CA VAL A 696 -22.38 -16.90 11.26
C VAL A 696 -20.85 -17.04 11.18
N LEU A 697 -20.38 -18.25 10.88
CA LEU A 697 -18.97 -18.57 10.72
C LEU A 697 -18.59 -18.76 9.26
N ARG A 698 -19.44 -19.44 8.48
CA ARG A 698 -19.25 -19.66 7.04
C ARG A 698 -20.56 -19.69 6.29
N VAL A 699 -20.51 -19.36 4.99
CA VAL A 699 -21.67 -19.37 4.10
C VAL A 699 -21.33 -20.17 2.85
N ARG A 700 -22.19 -21.13 2.49
CA ARG A 700 -22.05 -21.94 1.29
C ARG A 700 -23.08 -21.54 0.25
N PHE A 701 -22.65 -21.52 -1.01
CA PHE A 701 -23.47 -21.17 -2.16
C PHE A 701 -23.37 -22.24 -3.24
N GLY A 702 -24.49 -22.53 -3.90
CA GLY A 702 -24.56 -23.22 -5.18
C GLY A 702 -24.68 -22.20 -6.29
N LEU A 703 -23.59 -22.01 -7.03
CA LEU A 703 -23.56 -21.15 -8.21
C LEU A 703 -23.97 -21.93 -9.46
N GLU A 704 -24.09 -21.23 -10.58
CA GLU A 704 -24.41 -21.81 -11.88
C GLU A 704 -23.21 -21.63 -12.83
N ASP A 705 -22.74 -22.73 -13.43
CA ASP A 705 -21.88 -22.66 -14.61
C ASP A 705 -22.78 -22.49 -15.84
N ALA A 706 -22.86 -21.26 -16.33
CA ALA A 706 -23.72 -20.88 -17.44
C ALA A 706 -22.89 -20.52 -18.70
N ASP A 707 -21.75 -21.19 -18.89
CA ASP A 707 -20.83 -20.97 -20.02
C ASP A 707 -20.42 -19.48 -20.18
N GLY A 708 -20.19 -18.81 -19.04
CA GLY A 708 -19.81 -17.38 -18.99
C GLY A 708 -20.97 -16.39 -19.14
N LEU A 709 -22.22 -16.85 -19.12
CA LEU A 709 -23.42 -16.00 -19.05
C LEU A 709 -23.84 -15.71 -17.60
N SER A 710 -24.57 -14.62 -17.40
CA SER A 710 -25.17 -14.24 -16.11
C SER A 710 -26.37 -15.12 -15.76
N ALA A 711 -26.82 -15.04 -14.51
CA ALA A 711 -28.19 -15.41 -14.19
C ALA A 711 -29.16 -14.45 -14.89
N PRO A 712 -30.45 -14.84 -15.07
CA PRO A 712 -31.44 -14.00 -15.74
C PRO A 712 -31.50 -12.59 -15.14
N VAL A 713 -31.38 -11.56 -15.97
CA VAL A 713 -31.42 -10.15 -15.53
C VAL A 713 -32.84 -9.77 -15.16
N ARG A 714 -33.15 -9.75 -13.85
CA ARG A 714 -34.51 -9.50 -13.34
C ARG A 714 -34.82 -8.02 -13.09
N TYR A 715 -33.81 -7.16 -13.03
CA TYR A 715 -34.00 -5.75 -12.69
C TYR A 715 -34.09 -4.87 -13.94
N ALA A 716 -35.23 -4.18 -14.09
CA ALA A 716 -35.57 -3.44 -15.30
C ALA A 716 -34.56 -2.33 -15.67
N GLU A 717 -33.95 -1.66 -14.67
CA GLU A 717 -32.91 -0.65 -14.95
C GLU A 717 -31.63 -1.30 -15.51
N THR A 718 -31.23 -2.45 -14.96
CA THR A 718 -30.07 -3.21 -15.43
C THR A 718 -30.30 -3.71 -16.85
N ALA A 719 -31.46 -4.31 -17.11
CA ALA A 719 -31.85 -4.79 -18.45
C ALA A 719 -31.85 -3.65 -19.48
N ARG A 720 -32.42 -2.49 -19.13
CA ARG A 720 -32.44 -1.31 -19.99
C ARG A 720 -31.05 -0.79 -20.33
N VAL A 721 -30.14 -0.73 -19.36
CA VAL A 721 -28.76 -0.25 -19.60
C VAL A 721 -27.94 -1.23 -20.44
N LEU A 722 -28.22 -2.52 -20.30
CA LEU A 722 -27.62 -3.58 -21.13
C LEU A 722 -28.24 -3.67 -22.53
N GLY A 723 -29.40 -3.04 -22.76
CA GLY A 723 -30.13 -3.13 -24.03
C GLY A 723 -30.82 -4.48 -24.26
N VAL A 724 -31.22 -5.17 -23.18
CA VAL A 724 -31.83 -6.51 -23.23
C VAL A 724 -33.21 -6.54 -22.55
N GLY A 725 -33.97 -7.60 -22.80
CA GLY A 725 -35.23 -7.88 -22.12
C GLY A 725 -35.03 -8.31 -20.66
N THR A 726 -36.05 -8.09 -19.83
CA THR A 726 -36.04 -8.64 -18.46
C THR A 726 -36.20 -10.17 -18.53
N GLY A 727 -35.29 -10.90 -17.89
CA GLY A 727 -35.20 -12.36 -17.98
C GLY A 727 -34.11 -12.88 -18.92
N ASP A 728 -33.55 -12.02 -19.77
CA ASP A 728 -32.43 -12.40 -20.64
C ASP A 728 -31.15 -12.64 -19.83
N ARG A 729 -30.28 -13.50 -20.35
CA ARG A 729 -28.91 -13.69 -19.85
C ARG A 729 -27.95 -12.89 -20.71
N VAL A 730 -26.93 -12.31 -20.10
CA VAL A 730 -25.89 -11.52 -20.77
C VAL A 730 -24.51 -12.06 -20.41
N PRO A 731 -23.42 -11.66 -21.08
CA PRO A 731 -22.08 -11.99 -20.61
C PRO A 731 -21.89 -11.60 -19.14
N LEU A 732 -21.40 -12.52 -18.33
CA LEU A 732 -21.32 -12.40 -16.88
C LEU A 732 -20.56 -11.14 -16.42
N ALA A 733 -19.44 -10.86 -17.09
CA ALA A 733 -18.65 -9.65 -16.84
C ALA A 733 -19.45 -8.37 -17.13
N ALA A 734 -20.26 -8.35 -18.20
CA ALA A 734 -21.07 -7.19 -18.57
C ALA A 734 -22.19 -6.92 -17.55
N ALA A 735 -22.80 -7.97 -16.99
CA ALA A 735 -23.76 -7.84 -15.89
C ALA A 735 -23.11 -7.19 -14.66
N ARG A 736 -21.97 -7.72 -14.22
CA ARG A 736 -21.19 -7.19 -13.08
C ARG A 736 -20.80 -5.74 -13.30
N GLU A 737 -20.20 -5.40 -14.43
CA GLU A 737 -19.75 -4.04 -14.75
C GLU A 737 -20.91 -3.05 -14.81
N THR A 738 -22.03 -3.45 -15.39
CA THR A 738 -23.23 -2.61 -15.44
C THR A 738 -23.77 -2.33 -14.05
N VAL A 739 -23.84 -3.33 -13.18
CA VAL A 739 -24.29 -3.15 -11.80
C VAL A 739 -23.33 -2.26 -11.02
N LEU A 740 -22.01 -2.47 -11.15
CA LEU A 740 -21.02 -1.60 -10.53
C LEU A 740 -21.16 -0.14 -10.99
N LYS A 741 -21.40 0.09 -12.29
CA LYS A 741 -21.63 1.43 -12.85
C LYS A 741 -22.90 2.07 -12.27
N LEU A 742 -24.01 1.33 -12.23
CA LEU A 742 -25.28 1.80 -11.66
C LEU A 742 -25.13 2.14 -10.17
N ARG A 743 -24.45 1.30 -9.39
CA ARG A 743 -24.18 1.54 -7.96
C ARG A 743 -23.27 2.73 -7.75
N SER A 744 -22.19 2.85 -8.51
CA SER A 744 -21.24 3.96 -8.41
C SER A 744 -21.91 5.30 -8.73
N GLY A 745 -22.79 5.31 -9.74
CA GLY A 745 -23.62 6.48 -10.07
C GLY A 745 -24.58 6.90 -8.94
N LYS A 746 -24.91 5.99 -8.03
CA LYS A 746 -25.74 6.23 -6.84
C LYS A 746 -24.92 6.42 -5.55
N GLY A 747 -23.59 6.41 -5.60
CA GLY A 747 -22.75 6.48 -4.40
C GLY A 747 -22.85 5.21 -3.52
N MET A 748 -23.24 4.09 -4.10
CA MET A 748 -23.51 2.82 -3.40
C MET A 748 -22.35 1.81 -3.52
N VAL A 749 -21.19 2.24 -4.01
CA VAL A 749 -19.93 1.49 -3.98
C VAL A 749 -18.99 2.30 -3.08
N LEU A 750 -18.39 1.65 -2.07
CA LEU A 750 -17.53 2.34 -1.11
C LEU A 750 -16.32 2.94 -1.83
N ASP A 751 -16.14 4.26 -1.65
CA ASP A 751 -15.01 5.01 -2.15
C ASP A 751 -14.49 5.88 -0.99
N PRO A 752 -13.29 5.59 -0.45
CA PRO A 752 -12.74 6.30 0.69
C PRO A 752 -12.71 7.82 0.54
N GLU A 753 -12.61 8.33 -0.69
CA GLU A 753 -12.46 9.75 -1.01
C GLU A 753 -13.79 10.43 -1.36
N ASP A 754 -14.82 9.65 -1.72
CA ASP A 754 -16.18 10.17 -1.95
C ASP A 754 -17.04 10.05 -0.71
N HIS A 755 -17.25 11.19 -0.05
CA HIS A 755 -18.11 11.30 1.12
C HIS A 755 -19.57 10.92 0.87
N ASP A 756 -20.05 10.90 -0.39
CA ASP A 756 -21.38 10.35 -0.69
C ASP A 756 -21.48 8.85 -0.41
N THR A 757 -20.34 8.16 -0.28
CA THR A 757 -20.25 6.72 0.02
C THR A 757 -19.97 6.43 1.50
N TRP A 758 -19.72 7.46 2.31
CA TRP A 758 -19.55 7.34 3.77
C TRP A 758 -20.92 7.20 4.43
N SER A 759 -21.57 6.09 4.12
CA SER A 759 -22.94 5.76 4.48
C SER A 759 -23.06 4.27 4.82
N ALA A 760 -24.21 3.83 5.31
CA ALA A 760 -24.61 2.43 5.32
C ALA A 760 -25.44 2.04 4.08
N GLY A 761 -25.28 2.76 2.97
CA GLY A 761 -26.15 2.62 1.81
C GLY A 761 -27.53 3.24 2.06
N SER A 762 -28.59 2.52 1.71
CA SER A 762 -29.96 2.98 1.98
C SER A 762 -30.20 3.03 3.50
N PHE A 763 -30.48 4.21 4.02
CA PHE A 763 -30.72 4.38 5.45
C PHE A 763 -32.12 3.93 5.87
N PHE A 764 -33.10 4.03 4.97
CA PHE A 764 -34.49 3.67 5.23
C PHE A 764 -34.96 2.52 4.34
N THR A 765 -35.71 1.60 4.93
CA THR A 765 -36.39 0.54 4.20
C THR A 765 -37.59 1.08 3.42
N ASN A 766 -37.92 0.43 2.30
CA ASN A 766 -39.13 0.75 1.55
C ASN A 766 -40.38 0.34 2.35
N PRO A 767 -41.32 1.26 2.62
CA PRO A 767 -42.53 0.95 3.38
C PRO A 767 -43.40 -0.08 2.65
N ILE A 768 -43.96 -1.01 3.42
CA ILE A 768 -44.98 -1.94 2.97
C ILE A 768 -46.26 -1.54 3.68
N LEU A 769 -47.26 -1.13 2.91
CA LEU A 769 -48.54 -0.63 3.38
C LEU A 769 -49.63 -1.67 3.12
N THR A 770 -50.65 -1.70 3.96
CA THR A 770 -51.90 -2.38 3.61
C THR A 770 -52.55 -1.62 2.44
N ASP A 771 -53.43 -2.27 1.68
CA ASP A 771 -54.13 -1.58 0.59
C ASP A 771 -54.97 -0.38 1.09
N GLU A 772 -55.49 -0.44 2.33
CA GLU A 772 -56.16 0.67 3.00
C GLU A 772 -55.19 1.85 3.27
N ASP A 773 -54.06 1.57 3.91
CA ASP A 773 -53.03 2.58 4.18
C ASP A 773 -52.47 3.18 2.87
N PHE A 774 -52.33 2.36 1.82
CA PHE A 774 -51.88 2.81 0.51
C PHE A 774 -52.90 3.74 -0.16
N ALA A 775 -54.20 3.50 0.03
CA ALA A 775 -55.25 4.40 -0.45
C ALA A 775 -55.21 5.75 0.26
N VAL A 776 -55.05 5.77 1.60
CA VAL A 776 -54.88 7.00 2.39
C VAL A 776 -53.63 7.77 1.95
N PHE A 777 -52.52 7.06 1.75
CA PHE A 777 -51.29 7.64 1.22
C PHE A 777 -51.48 8.29 -0.15
N ARG A 778 -52.14 7.61 -1.10
CA ARG A 778 -52.43 8.19 -2.43
C ARG A 778 -53.26 9.46 -2.35
N ALA A 779 -54.29 9.50 -1.49
CA ALA A 779 -55.11 10.70 -1.32
C ALA A 779 -54.27 11.91 -0.88
N ARG A 780 -53.33 11.70 0.06
CA ARG A 780 -52.38 12.75 0.48
C ARG A 780 -51.41 13.17 -0.63
N VAL A 781 -50.97 12.22 -1.46
CA VAL A 781 -50.12 12.53 -2.62
C VAL A 781 -50.87 13.41 -3.63
N GLU A 782 -52.12 13.08 -3.93
CA GLU A 782 -52.98 13.85 -4.84
C GLU A 782 -53.24 15.26 -4.30
N GLU A 783 -53.56 15.39 -3.02
CA GLU A 783 -53.77 16.70 -2.36
C GLU A 783 -52.50 17.56 -2.40
N ARG A 784 -51.32 16.97 -2.16
CA ARG A 784 -50.06 17.71 -2.04
C ARG A 784 -49.37 17.99 -3.38
N LEU A 785 -49.36 17.02 -4.29
CA LEU A 785 -48.57 17.04 -5.53
C LEU A 785 -49.43 17.17 -6.79
N GLY A 786 -50.76 17.07 -6.66
CA GLY A 786 -51.72 17.10 -7.77
C GLY A 786 -52.12 15.70 -8.26
N ALA A 787 -53.30 15.63 -8.89
CA ALA A 787 -53.92 14.39 -9.36
C ALA A 787 -53.11 13.62 -10.42
N ASP A 788 -52.23 14.30 -11.16
CA ASP A 788 -51.43 13.68 -12.22
C ASP A 788 -50.19 12.91 -11.70
N VAL A 789 -49.90 12.98 -10.39
CA VAL A 789 -48.70 12.39 -9.80
C VAL A 789 -49.03 11.06 -9.10
N ALA A 790 -48.64 9.95 -9.71
CA ALA A 790 -48.78 8.61 -9.11
C ALA A 790 -47.50 8.19 -8.33
N PRO A 791 -47.62 7.74 -7.06
CA PRO A 791 -46.48 7.21 -6.32
C PRO A 791 -46.09 5.81 -6.83
N PRO A 792 -44.80 5.42 -6.75
CA PRO A 792 -44.37 4.07 -7.09
C PRO A 792 -45.08 3.01 -6.22
N ALA A 793 -45.63 1.99 -6.87
CA ALA A 793 -46.38 0.90 -6.24
C ALA A 793 -45.87 -0.44 -6.75
N TYR A 794 -45.49 -1.33 -5.84
CA TYR A 794 -45.00 -2.66 -6.15
C TYR A 794 -45.73 -3.69 -5.27
N PRO A 795 -46.18 -4.84 -5.82
CA PRO A 795 -46.79 -5.90 -5.03
C PRO A 795 -45.84 -6.42 -3.94
N ALA A 796 -46.35 -6.68 -2.74
CA ALA A 796 -45.57 -7.15 -1.58
C ALA A 796 -46.25 -8.28 -0.80
N GLY A 797 -47.06 -9.09 -1.48
CA GLY A 797 -47.91 -10.13 -0.90
C GLY A 797 -49.39 -9.77 -1.02
N GLU A 798 -50.27 -10.67 -0.56
CA GLU A 798 -51.72 -10.43 -0.58
C GLU A 798 -52.10 -9.22 0.28
N GLY A 799 -52.86 -8.29 -0.31
CA GLY A 799 -53.37 -7.09 0.36
C GLY A 799 -52.31 -6.06 0.79
N ARG A 800 -51.09 -6.17 0.25
CA ARG A 800 -49.96 -5.30 0.64
C ARG A 800 -49.24 -4.71 -0.57
N THR A 801 -49.00 -3.41 -0.48
CA THR A 801 -48.32 -2.62 -1.51
C THR A 801 -47.04 -2.01 -0.94
N LYS A 802 -45.90 -2.28 -1.56
CA LYS A 802 -44.61 -1.66 -1.26
C LYS A 802 -44.45 -0.38 -2.07
N THR A 803 -44.08 0.71 -1.42
CA THR A 803 -43.75 2.00 -2.08
C THR A 803 -42.28 2.37 -1.92
N SER A 804 -41.82 3.42 -2.60
CA SER A 804 -40.41 3.82 -2.63
C SER A 804 -40.09 4.87 -1.56
N ALA A 805 -39.23 4.52 -0.60
CA ALA A 805 -38.72 5.47 0.39
C ALA A 805 -37.96 6.64 -0.27
N ALA A 806 -37.18 6.37 -1.32
CA ALA A 806 -36.45 7.41 -2.05
C ALA A 806 -37.39 8.47 -2.64
N TRP A 807 -38.53 8.02 -3.21
CA TRP A 807 -39.54 8.90 -3.78
C TRP A 807 -40.23 9.73 -2.69
N LEU A 808 -40.57 9.12 -1.56
CA LEU A 808 -41.18 9.82 -0.42
C LEU A 808 -40.27 10.93 0.11
N ILE A 809 -38.99 10.63 0.32
CA ILE A 809 -38.02 11.60 0.85
C ILE A 809 -37.83 12.76 -0.12
N ASP A 810 -37.67 12.47 -1.42
CA ASP A 810 -37.49 13.49 -2.46
C ASP A 810 -38.72 14.41 -2.56
N ARG A 811 -39.93 13.84 -2.58
CA ARG A 811 -41.19 14.60 -2.67
C ARG A 811 -41.59 15.30 -1.38
N ALA A 812 -41.03 14.92 -0.24
CA ALA A 812 -41.15 15.66 1.01
C ALA A 812 -40.23 16.90 1.05
N GLY A 813 -39.33 17.07 0.06
CA GLY A 813 -38.43 18.23 -0.06
C GLY A 813 -36.97 17.94 0.29
N PHE A 814 -36.66 16.70 0.68
CA PHE A 814 -35.32 16.27 1.07
C PHE A 814 -34.59 15.67 -0.14
N THR A 815 -34.27 16.50 -1.13
CA THR A 815 -33.65 16.05 -2.37
C THR A 815 -32.17 15.65 -2.17
N LYS A 816 -31.55 15.10 -3.22
CA LYS A 816 -30.10 14.80 -3.21
C LYS A 816 -29.27 16.01 -2.79
N GLY A 817 -28.33 15.81 -1.87
CA GLY A 817 -27.48 16.88 -1.34
C GLY A 817 -28.12 17.74 -0.24
N TYR A 818 -29.35 17.42 0.20
CA TYR A 818 -30.04 18.14 1.27
C TYR A 818 -29.22 18.16 2.57
N GLY A 819 -29.24 19.31 3.24
CA GLY A 819 -28.49 19.60 4.46
C GLY A 819 -27.24 20.44 4.21
N THR A 820 -26.95 21.37 5.12
CA THR A 820 -25.71 22.18 5.13
C THR A 820 -24.73 21.75 6.24
N GLY A 821 -25.16 20.87 7.14
CA GLY A 821 -24.40 20.37 8.27
C GLY A 821 -23.31 19.35 7.92
N ARG A 822 -22.78 18.72 8.97
CA ARG A 822 -21.72 17.72 8.91
C ARG A 822 -22.21 16.35 8.45
N ALA A 823 -23.49 16.04 8.69
CA ALA A 823 -24.23 14.96 8.04
C ALA A 823 -25.18 15.52 6.98
N ARG A 824 -25.32 14.83 5.84
CA ARG A 824 -26.17 15.26 4.71
C ARG A 824 -26.76 14.07 3.96
N ILE A 825 -27.82 14.31 3.19
CA ILE A 825 -28.25 13.38 2.15
C ILE A 825 -27.20 13.39 1.03
N SER A 826 -26.81 12.22 0.55
CA SER A 826 -25.87 12.04 -0.55
C SER A 826 -26.27 12.88 -1.77
N THR A 827 -25.28 13.46 -2.45
CA THR A 827 -25.54 14.20 -3.71
C THR A 827 -25.91 13.28 -4.87
N LYS A 828 -25.69 11.96 -4.71
CA LYS A 828 -25.95 10.94 -5.72
C LYS A 828 -27.26 10.18 -5.49
N HIS A 829 -27.66 9.97 -4.24
CA HIS A 829 -28.83 9.16 -3.93
C HIS A 829 -29.56 9.56 -2.64
N THR A 830 -30.88 9.77 -2.76
CA THR A 830 -31.71 10.33 -1.69
C THR A 830 -31.82 9.45 -0.44
N LEU A 831 -31.64 8.13 -0.56
CA LEU A 831 -31.69 7.22 0.59
C LEU A 831 -30.40 7.14 1.40
N ALA A 832 -29.29 7.66 0.88
CA ALA A 832 -28.02 7.57 1.57
C ALA A 832 -27.81 8.82 2.44
N LEU A 833 -27.83 8.63 3.76
CA LEU A 833 -27.31 9.62 4.70
C LEU A 833 -25.79 9.48 4.79
N THR A 834 -25.07 10.60 4.83
CA THR A 834 -23.62 10.62 4.60
C THR A 834 -22.88 11.47 5.62
N ASN A 835 -21.72 10.98 6.05
CA ASN A 835 -20.76 11.73 6.84
C ASN A 835 -19.86 12.59 5.93
N ARG A 836 -19.91 13.92 6.08
CA ARG A 836 -19.09 14.86 5.28
C ARG A 836 -17.66 15.06 5.81
N GLY A 837 -17.25 14.26 6.79
CA GLY A 837 -15.86 14.12 7.24
C GLY A 837 -15.67 14.28 8.75
N GLY A 838 -16.53 15.06 9.40
CA GLY A 838 -16.46 15.33 10.84
C GLY A 838 -17.81 15.28 11.53
N ALA A 839 -18.78 14.55 10.96
CA ALA A 839 -20.05 14.33 11.62
C ALA A 839 -19.85 13.51 12.90
N THR A 840 -20.72 13.72 13.88
CA THR A 840 -20.96 12.77 14.97
C THR A 840 -22.09 11.81 14.59
N THR A 841 -22.27 10.74 15.35
CA THR A 841 -23.46 9.87 15.19
C THR A 841 -24.74 10.65 15.46
N GLU A 842 -24.73 11.57 16.43
CA GLU A 842 -25.87 12.44 16.69
C GLU A 842 -26.20 13.38 15.51
N ASP A 843 -25.20 13.94 14.82
CA ASP A 843 -25.43 14.75 13.60
C ASP A 843 -26.21 13.94 12.54
N LEU A 844 -25.84 12.66 12.38
CA LEU A 844 -26.50 11.74 11.44
C LEU A 844 -27.94 11.41 11.87
N LEU A 845 -28.16 11.12 13.16
CA LEU A 845 -29.48 10.78 13.70
C LEU A 845 -30.42 11.99 13.71
N ALA A 846 -29.91 13.19 13.97
CA ALA A 846 -30.69 14.42 13.88
C ALA A 846 -31.25 14.62 12.46
N LEU A 847 -30.40 14.45 11.43
CA LEU A 847 -30.84 14.49 10.04
C LEU A 847 -31.86 13.38 9.72
N ALA A 848 -31.63 12.17 10.23
CA ALA A 848 -32.57 11.06 10.03
C ALA A 848 -33.95 11.35 10.66
N ARG A 849 -33.99 11.90 11.87
CA ARG A 849 -35.23 12.33 12.55
C ARG A 849 -35.96 13.42 11.77
N GLU A 850 -35.22 14.40 11.24
CA GLU A 850 -35.77 15.45 10.39
C GLU A 850 -36.46 14.87 9.14
N VAL A 851 -35.80 13.94 8.46
CA VAL A 851 -36.36 13.25 7.28
C VAL A 851 -37.60 12.42 7.64
N VAL A 852 -37.56 11.66 8.74
CA VAL A 852 -38.70 10.86 9.21
C VAL A 852 -39.90 11.75 9.53
N ALA A 853 -39.69 12.85 10.25
CA ALA A 853 -40.74 13.80 10.60
C ALA A 853 -41.34 14.44 9.33
N GLY A 854 -40.50 14.95 8.43
CA GLY A 854 -40.99 15.60 7.22
C GLY A 854 -41.73 14.65 6.26
N VAL A 855 -41.33 13.37 6.16
CA VAL A 855 -42.08 12.37 5.38
C VAL A 855 -43.40 12.01 6.05
N ARG A 856 -43.44 11.90 7.38
CA ARG A 856 -44.67 11.67 8.13
C ARG A 856 -45.65 12.84 7.96
N ASP A 857 -45.15 14.07 8.04
CA ASP A 857 -45.98 15.27 7.88
C ASP A 857 -46.50 15.40 6.45
N ALA A 858 -45.66 15.11 5.44
CA ALA A 858 -46.04 15.21 4.03
C ALA A 858 -47.01 14.10 3.59
N PHE A 859 -46.81 12.86 4.05
CA PHE A 859 -47.47 11.67 3.46
C PHE A 859 -48.12 10.73 4.47
N GLY A 860 -47.99 10.98 5.77
CA GLY A 860 -48.54 10.10 6.82
C GLY A 860 -47.76 8.80 7.02
N ILE A 861 -46.60 8.64 6.36
CA ILE A 861 -45.80 7.42 6.41
C ILE A 861 -44.63 7.62 7.36
N THR A 862 -44.42 6.67 8.29
CA THR A 862 -43.22 6.63 9.13
C THR A 862 -42.18 5.74 8.48
N LEU A 863 -41.01 6.30 8.16
CA LEU A 863 -39.88 5.53 7.66
C LEU A 863 -39.19 4.77 8.79
N VAL A 864 -38.65 3.59 8.48
CA VAL A 864 -37.93 2.72 9.42
C VAL A 864 -36.49 2.56 8.93
N ASN A 865 -35.51 2.72 9.83
CA ASN A 865 -34.09 2.58 9.50
C ASN A 865 -33.74 1.13 9.13
N GLU A 866 -32.89 0.97 8.12
CA GLU A 866 -32.28 -0.30 7.71
C GLU A 866 -31.01 -0.64 8.53
N PRO A 867 -30.11 0.33 8.83
CA PRO A 867 -28.92 0.07 9.62
C PRO A 867 -29.20 -0.32 11.07
N VAL A 868 -28.35 -1.18 11.62
CA VAL A 868 -28.40 -1.60 13.03
C VAL A 868 -27.81 -0.48 13.89
N THR A 869 -28.59 -0.01 14.86
CA THR A 869 -28.15 1.00 15.82
C THR A 869 -27.54 0.34 17.07
N VAL A 870 -26.45 0.92 17.58
CA VAL A 870 -25.73 0.41 18.76
C VAL A 870 -25.57 1.54 19.78
N GLY A 871 -26.21 1.39 20.94
CA GLY A 871 -26.18 2.39 22.01
C GLY A 871 -26.92 3.70 21.68
N VAL A 872 -27.74 3.70 20.62
CA VAL A 872 -28.56 4.83 20.14
C VAL A 872 -29.86 4.31 19.52
N GLU A 873 -30.86 5.19 19.42
CA GLU A 873 -32.16 4.94 18.80
C GLU A 873 -32.55 6.13 17.91
N LEU A 874 -33.38 5.85 16.88
CA LEU A 874 -33.85 6.87 15.93
C LEU A 874 -35.21 7.45 16.32
#